data_AF-A0A3P3W4R8-F1
#
_entry.id   AF-A0A3P3W4R8-F1
#
_cell.length_a   1.000
_cell.length_b   1.000
_cell.length_c   1.000
_cell.angle_alpha   90.00
_cell.angle_beta   90.00
_cell.angle_gamma   90.00
#
_symmetry.space_group_name_H-M   'P 1'
#
loop_
_entity.id
_entity.type
_entity.pdbx_description
1 polymer ?
#
loop_
_entity_poly.entity_id
_entity_poly.type
_entity_poly.pdbx_seq_one_letter_code
_entity_poly.pdbx_strand_id
1 'polypeptide(L)'
;MAKINHNNTYDTIDRVIENAKNKQTIHLYAEDEILKGDSLCINGKKLWHFATTGYLGLEQDIRIKQAAAEAIFKYGTQFPLSKTYISHPLYRTLEQKIELIYEEPVIIAKNSTLAHMAVIPQAISDNDVVILDHQVHWSVQTACQILKTRGVPVLLIRHNNMEQLEDYLVKYKDKHQKIWYMADGIYSMYGDHAPIDKLKQLIKKYPCLHIYFDDVHGMSWIGERGAGFVKSHWSKIPENMVLISTLSKTFGASGATIICGDKELQQKIKNFGGPLTFSAQLEPSAVAAAIASADIHLSGEIDKHQKELNEKINLFKKLLRSYNLPLIAYTNTPVFYLGTALPETAYSLVNRLQNKGFFVNPGIYPAVPLKNAGIRITISNHNQMAQIEELAAVLNTEFPLALKETNNTIEYINKAFGLSTRSVTLSDSNLKVSTFKSIKEIDKTIWNSLLGKDNALDYEGMLFVESYFGNLDKKNPNCMDFGYIKIESQKGQILALASVSMALWKEDMLSNVLVSEKLEEIRKKDPFFLVNKTLSTGSTFTEGNHMYMDANYKNQRALKDVLLYALEQEFSLKEASKMVLRDFLKGDTLGNYFLDKGYLIIEMPQTAIFEAFDFTASDDFENVLTKRSKRHFKNDILPYIDTYEIKIKEQLSDSELQKAYELFLNVKENNLAINNFTYAFGLFEAMNKNNNWSFLQALDPLNHEMVGVVFCYKNGTNNSFNPILIGMSDSDQHRLILYRQLLFQTILYAKKENFEKIYFGVSAIFEKRKLGAKVYDKEAYVQLIDHYATDFLESFK
;
A
#
# COMPACT_ATOMS: atom_id res chain seq x y z
N MET A 1 10.81 -23.27 9.43
CA MET A 1 12.03 -22.81 10.15
C MET A 1 12.45 -21.37 9.81
N ALA A 2 11.89 -20.70 8.81
CA ALA A 2 12.09 -19.27 8.61
C ALA A 2 10.78 -18.52 8.99
N LYS A 3 10.83 -17.72 10.06
CA LYS A 3 9.83 -16.68 10.33
C LYS A 3 10.49 -15.35 10.03
N ILE A 4 9.84 -14.52 9.25
CA ILE A 4 10.26 -13.16 8.94
C ILE A 4 9.14 -12.24 9.43
N ASN A 5 9.49 -11.05 9.90
CA ASN A 5 8.48 -10.06 10.24
C ASN A 5 7.79 -9.60 8.95
N HIS A 6 6.46 -9.57 8.95
CA HIS A 6 5.70 -9.09 7.80
C HIS A 6 5.25 -7.66 8.07
N ASN A 7 5.29 -6.83 7.03
CA ASN A 7 4.82 -5.46 7.13
C ASN A 7 3.34 -5.41 7.50
N ASN A 8 2.99 -4.56 8.47
CA ASN A 8 1.63 -4.31 8.88
C ASN A 8 1.13 -3.01 8.23
N THR A 9 0.08 -3.12 7.41
CA THR A 9 -0.50 -1.98 6.68
C THR A 9 -0.89 -0.84 7.61
N TYR A 10 -1.37 -1.13 8.82
CA TYR A 10 -1.72 -0.10 9.79
C TYR A 10 -0.51 0.69 10.30
N ASP A 11 0.64 0.04 10.49
CA ASP A 11 1.87 0.72 10.91
C ASP A 11 2.39 1.63 9.79
N THR A 12 2.24 1.21 8.53
CA THR A 12 2.55 2.05 7.36
C THR A 12 1.61 3.26 7.29
N ILE A 13 0.30 3.07 7.48
CA ILE A 13 -0.67 4.16 7.53
C ILE A 13 -0.36 5.14 8.67
N ASP A 14 -0.07 4.64 9.86
CA ASP A 14 0.27 5.45 11.04
C ASP A 14 1.45 6.38 10.76
N ARG A 15 2.53 5.87 10.17
CA ARG A 15 3.70 6.69 9.79
C ARG A 15 3.37 7.79 8.78
N VAL A 16 2.51 7.51 7.79
CA VAL A 16 2.07 8.51 6.80
C VAL A 16 1.23 9.61 7.48
N ILE A 17 0.30 9.22 8.34
CA ILE A 17 -0.56 10.14 9.10
C ILE A 17 0.26 10.97 10.10
N GLU A 18 1.22 10.37 10.79
CA GLU A 18 2.14 11.07 11.68
C GLU A 18 2.97 12.11 10.92
N ASN A 19 3.52 11.76 9.74
CA ASN A 19 4.23 12.72 8.91
C ASN A 19 3.32 13.90 8.49
N ALA A 20 2.10 13.64 8.01
CA ALA A 20 1.15 14.69 7.64
C ALA A 20 0.74 15.58 8.82
N LYS A 21 0.57 15.00 10.02
CA LYS A 21 0.32 15.71 11.27
C LYS A 21 1.49 16.62 11.64
N ASN A 22 2.73 16.15 11.53
CA ASN A 22 3.93 16.94 11.79
C ASN A 22 4.09 18.12 10.83
N LYS A 23 3.52 18.01 9.62
CA LYS A 23 3.45 19.11 8.63
C LYS A 23 2.25 20.05 8.86
N GLN A 24 1.45 19.82 9.91
CA GLN A 24 0.27 20.61 10.30
C GLN A 24 -0.84 20.68 9.24
N THR A 25 -1.02 19.60 8.46
CA THR A 25 -2.02 19.58 7.37
C THR A 25 -3.27 18.75 7.69
N ILE A 26 -3.23 17.93 8.73
CA ILE A 26 -4.33 17.08 9.21
C ILE A 26 -4.37 17.06 10.75
N HIS A 27 -5.44 16.48 11.33
CA HIS A 27 -5.67 16.44 12.78
C HIS A 27 -5.67 17.83 13.43
N LEU A 28 -6.28 18.79 12.73
CA LEU A 28 -6.41 20.18 13.15
C LEU A 28 -7.67 20.36 14.00
N TYR A 29 -7.66 21.36 14.89
CA TYR A 29 -8.80 21.74 15.70
C TYR A 29 -9.39 23.06 15.18
N ALA A 30 -10.70 23.11 15.00
CA ALA A 30 -11.42 24.36 14.79
C ALA A 30 -11.58 25.09 16.14
N GLU A 31 -11.39 26.40 16.13
CA GLU A 31 -11.38 27.25 17.33
C GLU A 31 -12.63 28.15 17.45
N ASP A 32 -13.54 28.12 16.48
CA ASP A 32 -14.73 28.96 16.47
C ASP A 32 -15.73 28.55 17.57
N GLU A 33 -16.28 29.54 18.28
CA GLU A 33 -17.44 29.34 19.17
C GLU A 33 -18.73 29.07 18.39
N ILE A 34 -18.82 29.59 17.15
CA ILE A 34 -20.00 29.46 16.28
C ILE A 34 -19.53 29.07 14.88
N LEU A 35 -19.89 27.85 14.46
CA LEU A 35 -19.63 27.34 13.11
C LEU A 35 -20.71 27.80 12.14
N LYS A 36 -20.35 28.67 11.18
CA LYS A 36 -21.26 29.21 10.15
C LYS A 36 -21.24 28.43 8.84
N GLY A 37 -20.26 27.56 8.64
CA GLY A 37 -20.09 26.74 7.43
C GLY A 37 -19.17 27.35 6.38
N ASP A 38 -19.16 28.67 6.21
CA ASP A 38 -18.38 29.40 5.20
C ASP A 38 -16.89 29.58 5.56
N SER A 39 -16.57 29.57 6.84
CA SER A 39 -15.23 29.84 7.37
C SER A 39 -14.94 29.04 8.64
N LEU A 40 -13.64 28.88 8.94
CA LEU A 40 -13.10 28.18 10.11
C LEU A 40 -11.92 28.96 10.68
N CYS A 41 -11.74 28.97 12.00
CA CYS A 41 -10.55 29.44 12.68
C CYS A 41 -9.67 28.24 13.06
N ILE A 42 -8.41 28.25 12.60
CA ILE A 42 -7.42 27.21 12.93
C ILE A 42 -6.10 27.92 13.28
N ASN A 43 -5.52 27.62 14.45
CA ASN A 43 -4.28 28.21 14.93
C ASN A 43 -4.33 29.76 14.92
N GLY A 44 -5.44 30.34 15.35
CA GLY A 44 -5.70 31.78 15.36
C GLY A 44 -5.92 32.42 13.99
N LYS A 45 -5.98 31.65 12.89
CA LYS A 45 -6.21 32.15 11.53
C LYS A 45 -7.61 31.81 11.05
N LYS A 46 -8.36 32.83 10.62
CA LYS A 46 -9.65 32.66 9.94
C LYS A 46 -9.43 32.30 8.47
N LEU A 47 -10.02 31.20 8.03
CA LEU A 47 -9.87 30.60 6.71
C LEU A 47 -11.24 30.37 6.06
N TRP A 48 -11.36 30.59 4.74
CA TRP A 48 -12.52 30.18 3.96
C TRP A 48 -12.56 28.66 3.79
N HIS A 49 -13.75 28.08 4.02
CA HIS A 49 -13.91 26.64 4.12
C HIS A 49 -14.27 26.01 2.76
N PHE A 50 -13.34 25.26 2.18
CA PHE A 50 -13.51 24.53 0.91
C PHE A 50 -13.29 23.01 1.07
N ALA A 51 -13.73 22.48 2.21
CA ALA A 51 -13.53 21.10 2.62
C ALA A 51 -14.81 20.42 3.15
N THR A 52 -15.94 21.14 3.21
CA THR A 52 -17.21 20.64 3.73
C THR A 52 -17.81 19.54 2.86
N THR A 53 -18.52 18.60 3.48
CA THR A 53 -19.39 17.62 2.80
C THR A 53 -20.87 18.01 2.85
N GLY A 54 -21.22 19.14 3.47
CA GLY A 54 -22.56 19.72 3.47
C GLY A 54 -22.77 20.63 2.26
N TYR A 55 -22.84 20.06 1.05
CA TYR A 55 -22.73 20.88 -0.18
C TYR A 55 -23.84 21.92 -0.36
N LEU A 56 -25.04 21.71 0.20
CA LEU A 56 -26.15 22.66 0.12
C LEU A 56 -26.26 23.59 1.33
N GLY A 57 -25.45 23.37 2.37
CA GLY A 57 -25.46 24.18 3.60
C GLY A 57 -26.70 23.99 4.49
N LEU A 58 -27.47 22.92 4.29
CA LEU A 58 -28.71 22.66 5.04
C LEU A 58 -28.47 22.44 6.53
N GLU A 59 -27.28 22.00 6.95
CA GLU A 59 -26.94 21.84 8.37
C GLU A 59 -27.00 23.17 9.16
N GLN A 60 -27.03 24.30 8.46
CA GLN A 60 -27.16 25.62 9.07
C GLN A 60 -28.59 26.19 9.03
N ASP A 61 -29.55 25.52 8.37
CA ASP A 61 -30.94 25.97 8.26
C ASP A 61 -31.62 26.05 9.65
N ILE A 62 -32.28 27.17 9.92
CA ILE A 62 -32.88 27.43 11.23
C ILE A 62 -34.01 26.46 11.55
N ARG A 63 -34.76 25.99 10.56
CA ARG A 63 -35.87 25.04 10.72
C ARG A 63 -35.37 23.69 11.22
N ILE A 64 -34.24 23.23 10.66
CA ILE A 64 -33.58 21.98 11.05
C ILE A 64 -33.05 22.08 12.49
N LYS A 65 -32.39 23.20 12.83
CA LYS A 65 -31.89 23.46 14.20
C LYS A 65 -33.02 23.53 15.22
N GLN A 66 -34.11 24.22 14.89
CA GLN A 66 -35.28 24.33 15.76
C GLN A 66 -35.93 22.98 16.01
N ALA A 67 -36.15 22.18 14.96
CA ALA A 67 -36.70 20.83 15.09
C ALA A 67 -35.84 19.94 15.99
N ALA A 68 -34.51 20.03 15.85
CA ALA A 68 -33.58 19.31 16.72
C ALA A 68 -33.71 19.75 18.20
N ALA A 69 -33.71 21.06 18.46
CA ALA A 69 -33.81 21.62 19.80
C ALA A 69 -35.14 21.27 20.47
N GLU A 70 -36.26 21.43 19.78
CA GLU A 70 -37.59 21.08 20.27
C GLU A 70 -37.71 19.59 20.62
N ALA A 71 -37.12 18.72 19.80
CA ALA A 71 -37.11 17.29 20.08
C ALA A 71 -36.32 16.94 21.35
N ILE A 72 -35.24 17.65 21.67
CA ILE A 72 -34.50 17.47 22.93
C ILE A 72 -35.40 17.78 24.12
N PHE A 73 -36.10 18.92 24.11
CA PHE A 73 -36.99 19.30 25.21
C PHE A 73 -38.21 18.38 25.33
N LYS A 74 -38.70 17.84 24.21
CA LYS A 74 -39.88 16.98 24.18
C LYS A 74 -39.61 15.52 24.52
N TYR A 75 -38.51 14.96 24.03
CA TYR A 75 -38.23 13.52 24.08
C TYR A 75 -36.94 13.17 24.84
N GLY A 76 -36.17 14.17 25.26
CA GLY A 76 -34.85 13.99 25.86
C GLY A 76 -33.74 13.89 24.82
N THR A 77 -32.50 13.81 25.30
CA THR A 77 -31.30 13.74 24.46
C THR A 77 -31.06 12.35 23.85
N GLN A 78 -31.67 11.31 24.42
CA GLN A 78 -31.47 9.92 24.05
C GLN A 78 -32.76 9.11 24.21
N PHE A 79 -32.89 8.07 23.39
CA PHE A 79 -33.90 7.02 23.56
C PHE A 79 -33.17 5.67 23.72
N PRO A 80 -32.82 5.26 24.95
CA PRO A 80 -31.89 4.16 25.21
C PRO A 80 -32.54 2.78 25.07
N LEU A 81 -33.15 2.52 23.91
CA LEU A 81 -33.76 1.25 23.54
C LEU A 81 -33.39 0.89 22.10
N SER A 82 -33.22 -0.40 21.82
CA SER A 82 -33.01 -0.87 20.45
C SER A 82 -34.26 -0.72 19.60
N LYS A 83 -34.07 -0.39 18.32
CA LYS A 83 -35.15 -0.23 17.33
C LYS A 83 -36.00 -1.48 17.15
N THR A 84 -35.41 -2.66 17.38
CA THR A 84 -36.07 -3.96 17.26
C THR A 84 -37.12 -4.19 18.34
N TYR A 85 -36.90 -3.70 19.56
CA TYR A 85 -37.92 -3.77 20.61
C TYR A 85 -39.00 -2.72 20.40
N ILE A 86 -38.59 -1.46 20.24
CA ILE A 86 -39.49 -0.34 20.02
C ILE A 86 -38.75 0.80 19.32
N SER A 87 -39.29 1.25 18.19
CA SER A 87 -38.75 2.42 17.48
C SER A 87 -39.21 3.72 18.14
N HIS A 88 -38.34 4.73 18.20
CA HIS A 88 -38.73 6.08 18.62
C HIS A 88 -39.87 6.60 17.72
N PRO A 89 -40.91 7.29 18.25
CA PRO A 89 -42.11 7.67 17.48
C PRO A 89 -41.84 8.50 16.23
N LEU A 90 -40.75 9.28 16.21
CA LEU A 90 -40.35 10.08 15.06
C LEU A 90 -39.90 9.26 13.83
N TYR A 91 -39.45 8.01 14.01
CA TYR A 91 -38.95 7.20 12.89
C TYR A 91 -39.98 7.00 11.80
N ARG A 92 -41.25 6.75 12.16
CA ARG A 92 -42.32 6.52 11.18
C ARG A 92 -42.47 7.72 10.24
N THR A 93 -42.46 8.93 10.80
CA THR A 93 -42.54 10.17 10.01
C THR A 93 -41.31 10.36 9.13
N LEU A 94 -40.12 10.10 9.65
CA LEU A 94 -38.89 10.17 8.86
C LEU A 94 -38.92 9.17 7.70
N GLU A 95 -39.19 7.90 7.99
CA GLU A 95 -39.27 6.83 6.99
C GLU A 95 -40.26 7.20 5.88
N GLN A 96 -41.49 7.61 6.21
CA GLN A 96 -42.48 8.05 5.23
C GLN A 96 -42.00 9.18 4.33
N LYS A 97 -41.31 10.19 4.88
CA LYS A 97 -40.81 11.32 4.07
C LYS A 97 -39.65 10.91 3.17
N ILE A 98 -38.75 10.07 3.67
CA ILE A 98 -37.64 9.56 2.86
C ILE A 98 -38.16 8.63 1.76
N GLU A 99 -39.18 7.81 2.04
CA GLU A 99 -39.89 7.01 1.03
C GLU A 99 -40.49 7.88 -0.07
N LEU A 100 -41.02 9.06 0.26
CA LEU A 100 -41.49 10.02 -0.75
C LEU A 100 -40.36 10.66 -1.56
N ILE A 101 -39.17 10.85 -0.98
CA ILE A 101 -38.01 11.39 -1.71
C ILE A 101 -37.48 10.37 -2.72
N TYR A 102 -37.35 9.11 -2.31
CA TYR A 102 -36.82 8.05 -3.16
C TYR A 102 -37.87 7.34 -4.02
N GLU A 103 -39.15 7.48 -3.67
CA GLU A 103 -40.26 6.68 -4.21
C GLU A 103 -40.04 5.16 -4.04
N GLU A 104 -39.34 4.79 -2.98
CA GLU A 104 -38.97 3.43 -2.62
C GLU A 104 -39.07 3.23 -1.10
N PRO A 105 -39.43 2.02 -0.63
CA PRO A 105 -39.36 1.67 0.78
C PRO A 105 -37.95 1.88 1.36
N VAL A 106 -37.84 2.37 2.60
CA VAL A 106 -36.55 2.70 3.22
C VAL A 106 -36.34 2.06 4.59
N ILE A 107 -35.08 1.78 4.92
CA ILE A 107 -34.64 1.52 6.29
C ILE A 107 -33.66 2.62 6.71
N ILE A 108 -33.90 3.22 7.88
CA ILE A 108 -33.01 4.21 8.46
C ILE A 108 -32.00 3.55 9.40
N ALA A 109 -30.72 3.81 9.14
CA ALA A 109 -29.58 3.41 9.97
C ALA A 109 -28.96 4.62 10.67
N LYS A 110 -28.13 4.38 11.70
CA LYS A 110 -27.47 5.45 12.47
C LYS A 110 -26.39 6.20 11.67
N ASN A 111 -25.66 5.50 10.80
CA ASN A 111 -24.72 6.07 9.83
C ASN A 111 -24.45 5.04 8.71
N SER A 112 -23.75 5.45 7.65
CA SER A 112 -23.50 4.58 6.49
C SER A 112 -22.61 3.39 6.84
N THR A 113 -21.59 3.56 7.69
CA THR A 113 -20.73 2.46 8.15
C THR A 113 -21.54 1.32 8.77
N LEU A 114 -22.45 1.64 9.69
CA LEU A 114 -23.33 0.64 10.30
C LEU A 114 -24.36 0.11 9.31
N ALA A 115 -24.80 0.91 8.32
CA ALA A 115 -25.64 0.43 7.23
C ALA A 115 -24.92 -0.66 6.40
N HIS A 116 -23.66 -0.45 6.02
CA HIS A 116 -22.88 -1.46 5.30
C HIS A 116 -22.72 -2.74 6.11
N MET A 117 -22.33 -2.62 7.38
CA MET A 117 -22.18 -3.77 8.29
C MET A 117 -23.50 -4.51 8.54
N ALA A 118 -24.64 -3.84 8.45
CA ALA A 118 -25.95 -4.44 8.58
C ALA A 118 -26.40 -5.19 7.32
N VAL A 119 -26.16 -4.57 6.16
CA VAL A 119 -26.73 -5.02 4.88
C VAL A 119 -25.88 -6.10 4.23
N ILE A 120 -24.56 -5.92 4.13
CA ILE A 120 -23.66 -6.79 3.37
C ILE A 120 -23.73 -8.25 3.84
N PRO A 121 -23.67 -8.56 5.15
CA PRO A 121 -23.80 -9.95 5.61
C PRO A 121 -25.18 -10.57 5.32
N GLN A 122 -26.25 -9.78 5.24
CA GLN A 122 -27.61 -10.27 4.99
C GLN A 122 -27.92 -10.46 3.50
N ALA A 123 -27.39 -9.56 2.66
CA ALA A 123 -27.57 -9.54 1.22
C ALA A 123 -26.82 -10.67 0.50
N ILE A 124 -25.69 -11.10 1.07
CA ILE A 124 -24.76 -12.01 0.41
C ILE A 124 -24.85 -13.40 1.01
N SER A 125 -25.08 -14.38 0.15
CA SER A 125 -25.10 -15.81 0.50
C SER A 125 -23.69 -16.41 0.48
N ASP A 126 -23.51 -17.56 1.13
CA ASP A 126 -22.23 -18.29 1.14
C ASP A 126 -21.84 -18.82 -0.25
N ASN A 127 -22.83 -18.94 -1.16
CA ASN A 127 -22.64 -19.38 -2.54
C ASN A 127 -22.44 -18.22 -3.54
N ASP A 128 -22.38 -16.97 -3.08
CA ASP A 128 -22.18 -15.79 -3.93
C ASP A 128 -20.68 -15.47 -4.08
N VAL A 129 -20.38 -14.48 -4.93
CA VAL A 129 -19.05 -13.86 -5.02
C VAL A 129 -19.20 -12.35 -5.03
N VAL A 130 -18.25 -11.67 -4.38
CA VAL A 130 -18.16 -10.20 -4.33
C VAL A 130 -17.01 -9.73 -5.20
N ILE A 131 -17.24 -8.66 -5.96
CA ILE A 131 -16.26 -7.94 -6.75
C ILE A 131 -16.31 -6.48 -6.28
N LEU A 132 -15.23 -5.99 -5.70
CA LEU A 132 -15.09 -4.62 -5.23
C LEU A 132 -14.43 -3.77 -6.32
N ASP A 133 -14.97 -2.59 -6.56
CA ASP A 133 -14.18 -1.51 -7.15
C ASP A 133 -13.02 -1.16 -6.22
N HIS A 134 -11.82 -1.00 -6.76
CA HIS A 134 -10.63 -0.67 -5.96
C HIS A 134 -10.80 0.60 -5.10
N GLN A 135 -11.58 1.59 -5.56
CA GLN A 135 -11.78 2.83 -4.83
C GLN A 135 -13.10 2.90 -4.04
N VAL A 136 -13.86 1.79 -3.96
CA VAL A 136 -15.09 1.77 -3.14
C VAL A 136 -14.76 2.14 -1.70
N HIS A 137 -15.64 2.88 -1.03
CA HIS A 137 -15.34 3.46 0.28
C HIS A 137 -14.86 2.41 1.29
N TRP A 138 -13.90 2.80 2.14
CA TRP A 138 -13.26 1.91 3.13
C TRP A 138 -14.26 1.15 4.02
N SER A 139 -15.41 1.75 4.35
CA SER A 139 -16.45 1.07 5.14
C SER A 139 -17.13 -0.08 4.40
N VAL A 140 -17.27 -0.01 3.08
CA VAL A 140 -17.77 -1.12 2.26
C VAL A 140 -16.73 -2.24 2.27
N GLN A 141 -15.46 -1.91 1.99
CA GLN A 141 -14.36 -2.88 2.01
C GLN A 141 -14.25 -3.59 3.36
N THR A 142 -14.38 -2.84 4.46
CA THR A 142 -14.35 -3.36 5.83
C THR A 142 -15.51 -4.30 6.10
N ALA A 143 -16.74 -3.93 5.71
CA ALA A 143 -17.91 -4.77 5.89
C ALA A 143 -17.82 -6.08 5.09
N CYS A 144 -17.17 -6.07 3.92
CA CYS A 144 -16.91 -7.28 3.14
C CYS A 144 -15.90 -8.24 3.79
N GLN A 145 -15.03 -7.78 4.69
CA GLN A 145 -14.09 -8.69 5.37
C GLN A 145 -14.81 -9.76 6.20
N ILE A 146 -16.01 -9.46 6.71
CA ILE A 146 -16.85 -10.43 7.44
C ILE A 146 -17.21 -11.62 6.52
N LEU A 147 -17.41 -11.39 5.23
CA LEU A 147 -17.78 -12.42 4.26
C LEU A 147 -16.68 -13.46 4.06
N LYS A 148 -15.41 -13.06 4.16
CA LYS A 148 -14.28 -13.98 4.08
C LYS A 148 -14.32 -15.05 5.17
N THR A 149 -14.77 -14.69 6.37
CA THR A 149 -14.93 -15.66 7.49
C THR A 149 -15.99 -16.73 7.20
N ARG A 150 -16.90 -16.47 6.26
CA ARG A 150 -17.92 -17.39 5.77
C ARG A 150 -17.48 -18.15 4.51
N GLY A 151 -16.24 -17.96 4.04
CA GLY A 151 -15.72 -18.59 2.82
C GLY A 151 -16.20 -17.95 1.51
N VAL A 152 -16.87 -16.79 1.56
CA VAL A 152 -17.32 -16.07 0.36
C VAL A 152 -16.11 -15.43 -0.33
N PRO A 153 -15.89 -15.67 -1.64
CA PRO A 153 -14.82 -15.00 -2.37
C PRO A 153 -15.07 -13.50 -2.48
N VAL A 154 -14.08 -12.69 -2.11
CA VAL A 154 -14.07 -11.24 -2.28
C VAL A 154 -12.91 -10.87 -3.20
N LEU A 155 -13.25 -10.41 -4.39
CA LEU A 155 -12.32 -10.05 -5.45
C LEU A 155 -12.24 -8.53 -5.59
N LEU A 156 -11.16 -8.03 -6.17
CA LEU A 156 -10.94 -6.62 -6.47
C LEU A 156 -10.80 -6.45 -7.99
N ILE A 157 -11.33 -5.36 -8.55
CA ILE A 157 -11.01 -4.92 -9.91
C ILE A 157 -10.42 -3.52 -9.88
N ARG A 158 -9.62 -3.18 -10.90
CA ARG A 158 -9.14 -1.81 -11.08
C ARG A 158 -10.34 -0.87 -11.17
N HIS A 159 -10.18 0.31 -10.59
CA HIS A 159 -11.22 1.31 -10.51
C HIS A 159 -11.92 1.56 -11.85
N ASN A 160 -13.26 1.45 -11.85
CA ASN A 160 -14.14 1.60 -13.00
C ASN A 160 -13.80 0.71 -14.23
N ASN A 161 -13.02 -0.36 -14.05
CA ASN A 161 -12.64 -1.28 -15.13
C ASN A 161 -13.76 -2.30 -15.42
N MET A 162 -14.71 -1.89 -16.25
CA MET A 162 -15.87 -2.73 -16.61
C MET A 162 -15.51 -3.96 -17.46
N GLU A 163 -14.39 -3.93 -18.18
CA GLU A 163 -13.91 -5.10 -18.94
C GLU A 163 -13.45 -6.21 -17.98
N GLN A 164 -12.67 -5.84 -16.95
CA GLN A 164 -12.26 -6.78 -15.91
C GLN A 164 -13.44 -7.32 -15.11
N LEU A 165 -14.46 -6.47 -14.86
CA LEU A 165 -15.72 -6.92 -14.25
C LEU A 165 -16.39 -7.98 -15.14
N GLU A 166 -16.47 -7.75 -16.45
CA GLU A 166 -17.06 -8.68 -17.41
C GLU A 166 -16.30 -10.01 -17.49
N ASP A 167 -14.96 -9.99 -17.45
CA ASP A 167 -14.14 -11.19 -17.39
C ASP A 167 -14.48 -12.06 -16.16
N TYR A 168 -14.65 -11.43 -14.99
CA TYR A 168 -15.08 -12.14 -13.80
C TYR A 168 -16.53 -12.64 -13.91
N LEU A 169 -17.44 -11.86 -14.49
CA LEU A 169 -18.80 -12.33 -14.76
C LEU A 169 -18.80 -13.60 -15.61
N VAL A 170 -18.03 -13.62 -16.70
CA VAL A 170 -17.88 -14.81 -17.56
C VAL A 170 -17.30 -16.00 -16.79
N LYS A 171 -16.31 -15.76 -15.93
CA LYS A 171 -15.63 -16.81 -15.16
C LYS A 171 -16.50 -17.44 -14.05
N TYR A 172 -17.36 -16.65 -13.41
CA TYR A 172 -18.07 -17.04 -12.19
C TYR A 172 -19.57 -17.27 -12.36
N LYS A 173 -20.18 -16.82 -13.47
CA LYS A 173 -21.65 -16.93 -13.69
C LYS A 173 -22.21 -18.35 -13.56
N ASP A 174 -21.43 -19.38 -13.88
CA ASP A 174 -21.86 -20.78 -13.83
C ASP A 174 -21.48 -21.48 -12.52
N LYS A 175 -20.81 -20.77 -11.59
CA LYS A 175 -20.28 -21.30 -10.33
C LYS A 175 -20.96 -20.73 -9.09
N HIS A 176 -21.54 -19.54 -9.21
CA HIS A 176 -22.14 -18.80 -8.10
C HIS A 176 -23.55 -18.37 -8.46
N GLN A 177 -24.41 -18.23 -7.45
CA GLN A 177 -25.80 -17.82 -7.66
C GLN A 177 -25.89 -16.33 -8.01
N LYS A 178 -25.22 -15.48 -7.23
CA LYS A 178 -25.15 -14.05 -7.47
C LYS A 178 -23.70 -13.58 -7.50
N ILE A 179 -23.45 -12.57 -8.35
CA ILE A 179 -22.18 -11.88 -8.44
C ILE A 179 -22.43 -10.42 -8.05
N TRP A 180 -21.90 -9.99 -6.91
CA TRP A 180 -22.12 -8.64 -6.38
C TRP A 180 -20.98 -7.72 -6.79
N TYR A 181 -21.25 -6.71 -7.62
CA TYR A 181 -20.33 -5.61 -7.85
C TYR A 181 -20.60 -4.47 -6.87
N MET A 182 -19.59 -4.03 -6.12
CA MET A 182 -19.72 -2.95 -5.15
C MET A 182 -18.90 -1.73 -5.56
N ALA A 183 -19.53 -0.57 -5.62
CA ALA A 183 -18.93 0.67 -6.07
C ALA A 183 -19.56 1.89 -5.37
N ASP A 184 -18.85 3.01 -5.34
CA ASP A 184 -19.45 4.29 -4.95
C ASP A 184 -20.23 4.86 -6.14
N GLY A 185 -21.36 5.53 -5.87
CA GLY A 185 -22.04 6.35 -6.85
C GLY A 185 -21.16 7.52 -7.29
N ILE A 186 -20.70 8.29 -6.31
CA ILE A 186 -19.70 9.36 -6.45
C ILE A 186 -18.50 9.03 -5.55
N TYR A 187 -17.32 8.87 -6.15
CA TYR A 187 -16.11 8.56 -5.40
C TYR A 187 -15.59 9.79 -4.65
N SER A 188 -15.35 9.62 -3.35
CA SER A 188 -15.13 10.74 -2.44
C SER A 188 -13.88 11.59 -2.72
N MET A 189 -12.82 10.99 -3.30
CA MET A 189 -11.53 11.66 -3.50
C MET A 189 -11.47 12.42 -4.82
N TYR A 190 -11.51 11.73 -5.95
CA TYR A 190 -11.37 12.35 -7.27
C TYR A 190 -12.63 13.06 -7.76
N GLY A 191 -13.79 12.77 -7.15
CA GLY A 191 -15.07 13.36 -7.55
C GLY A 191 -15.62 12.83 -8.87
N ASP A 192 -15.05 11.73 -9.37
CA ASP A 192 -15.61 10.95 -10.46
C ASP A 192 -16.72 10.01 -9.96
N HIS A 193 -17.29 9.21 -10.85
CA HIS A 193 -18.50 8.45 -10.57
C HIS A 193 -18.50 7.09 -11.26
N ALA A 194 -19.29 6.15 -10.73
CA ALA A 194 -19.45 4.85 -11.38
C ALA A 194 -19.96 4.99 -12.83
N PRO A 195 -19.52 4.12 -13.77
CA PRO A 195 -19.94 4.15 -15.17
C PRO A 195 -21.35 3.53 -15.33
N ILE A 196 -22.37 4.24 -14.83
CA ILE A 196 -23.76 3.77 -14.73
C ILE A 196 -24.29 3.18 -16.04
N ASP A 197 -24.02 3.81 -17.18
CA ASP A 197 -24.51 3.34 -18.47
C ASP A 197 -23.93 1.98 -18.88
N LYS A 198 -22.64 1.75 -18.60
CA LYS A 198 -22.00 0.45 -18.84
C LYS A 198 -22.55 -0.61 -17.87
N LEU A 199 -22.77 -0.24 -16.61
CA LEU A 199 -23.35 -1.15 -15.61
C LEU A 199 -24.78 -1.57 -15.96
N LYS A 200 -25.61 -0.66 -16.49
CA LYS A 200 -26.94 -1.00 -17.01
C LYS A 200 -26.88 -2.03 -18.16
N GLN A 201 -25.90 -1.89 -19.06
CA GLN A 201 -25.69 -2.86 -20.14
C GLN A 201 -25.29 -4.23 -19.59
N LEU A 202 -24.38 -4.25 -18.61
CA LEU A 202 -23.94 -5.49 -17.96
C LEU A 202 -25.07 -6.16 -17.16
N ILE A 203 -25.88 -5.42 -16.41
CA ILE A 203 -27.06 -5.97 -15.70
C ILE A 203 -28.00 -6.66 -16.69
N LYS A 204 -28.27 -6.02 -17.83
CA LYS A 204 -29.15 -6.60 -18.86
C LYS A 204 -28.56 -7.89 -19.46
N LYS A 205 -27.23 -7.94 -19.62
CA LYS A 205 -26.52 -9.08 -20.21
C LYS A 205 -26.34 -10.24 -19.23
N TYR A 206 -26.16 -9.96 -17.94
CA TYR A 206 -25.85 -10.94 -16.90
C TYR A 206 -26.86 -10.84 -15.75
N PRO A 207 -27.96 -11.61 -15.77
CA PRO A 207 -28.98 -11.57 -14.71
C PRO A 207 -28.47 -11.94 -13.30
N CYS A 208 -27.35 -12.67 -13.21
CA CYS A 208 -26.69 -12.97 -11.93
C CYS A 208 -25.94 -11.77 -11.33
N LEU A 209 -25.65 -10.72 -12.11
CA LEU A 209 -25.00 -9.50 -11.63
C LEU A 209 -25.96 -8.73 -10.73
N HIS A 210 -25.53 -8.51 -9.50
CA HIS A 210 -26.15 -7.64 -8.53
C HIS A 210 -25.23 -6.45 -8.26
N ILE A 211 -25.80 -5.29 -7.94
CA ILE A 211 -25.02 -4.08 -7.67
C ILE A 211 -25.30 -3.58 -6.26
N TYR A 212 -24.23 -3.27 -5.55
CA TYR A 212 -24.26 -2.56 -4.27
C TYR A 212 -23.65 -1.17 -4.47
N PHE A 213 -24.45 -0.12 -4.35
CA PHE A 213 -23.97 1.25 -4.46
C PHE A 213 -23.89 1.95 -3.11
N ASP A 214 -22.74 2.58 -2.86
CA ASP A 214 -22.60 3.63 -1.85
C ASP A 214 -22.76 5.01 -2.52
N ASP A 215 -23.94 5.62 -2.41
CA ASP A 215 -24.23 6.96 -2.94
C ASP A 215 -24.25 8.03 -1.85
N VAL A 216 -23.42 7.86 -0.81
CA VAL A 216 -23.29 8.81 0.31
C VAL A 216 -22.85 10.20 -0.17
N HIS A 217 -22.04 10.30 -1.22
CA HIS A 217 -21.65 11.58 -1.81
C HIS A 217 -22.62 12.10 -2.88
N GLY A 218 -23.63 11.33 -3.28
CA GLY A 218 -24.66 11.76 -4.23
C GLY A 218 -25.83 12.51 -3.60
N MET A 219 -26.17 12.23 -2.33
CA MET A 219 -27.40 12.72 -1.69
C MET A 219 -27.58 14.25 -1.74
N SER A 220 -28.83 14.67 -1.91
CA SER A 220 -29.38 16.03 -1.87
C SER A 220 -28.97 16.98 -3.00
N TRP A 221 -27.71 16.99 -3.42
CA TRP A 221 -27.23 17.99 -4.39
C TRP A 221 -27.61 17.72 -5.85
N ILE A 222 -28.11 16.51 -6.14
CA ILE A 222 -28.56 16.10 -7.47
C ILE A 222 -29.76 15.15 -7.38
N GLY A 223 -30.51 15.06 -8.48
CA GLY A 223 -31.68 14.20 -8.61
C GLY A 223 -32.95 14.88 -8.12
N GLU A 224 -34.10 14.38 -8.59
CA GLU A 224 -35.42 14.84 -8.16
C GLU A 224 -35.54 14.72 -6.64
N ARG A 225 -36.05 15.78 -5.99
CA ARG A 225 -36.15 15.88 -4.52
C ARG A 225 -34.82 15.62 -3.81
N GLY A 226 -33.69 15.77 -4.50
CA GLY A 226 -32.36 15.47 -3.96
C GLY A 226 -32.11 14.00 -3.66
N ALA A 227 -32.75 13.05 -4.36
CA ALA A 227 -32.62 11.62 -4.09
C ALA A 227 -31.23 11.03 -4.41
N GLY A 228 -30.32 11.80 -5.03
CA GLY A 228 -28.93 11.43 -5.23
C GLY A 228 -28.58 10.99 -6.65
N PHE A 229 -27.27 10.82 -6.88
CA PHE A 229 -26.70 10.57 -8.21
C PHE A 229 -27.12 9.20 -8.75
N VAL A 230 -27.05 8.14 -7.93
CA VAL A 230 -27.43 6.81 -8.38
C VAL A 230 -28.92 6.80 -8.70
N LYS A 231 -29.78 7.25 -7.79
CA LYS A 231 -31.24 7.28 -8.03
C LYS A 231 -31.62 8.12 -9.26
N SER A 232 -30.91 9.20 -9.58
CA SER A 232 -31.23 10.03 -10.76
C SER A 232 -31.09 9.29 -12.10
N HIS A 233 -30.40 8.14 -12.12
CA HIS A 233 -30.25 7.32 -13.33
C HIS A 233 -31.32 6.23 -13.47
N TRP A 234 -32.17 6.02 -12.47
CA TRP A 234 -33.25 5.03 -12.52
C TRP A 234 -34.57 5.60 -12.00
N SER A 235 -35.65 5.41 -12.77
CA SER A 235 -36.99 5.74 -12.29
C SER A 235 -37.37 4.92 -11.05
N LYS A 236 -36.98 3.65 -11.04
CA LYS A 236 -37.15 2.70 -9.93
C LYS A 236 -35.84 1.94 -9.67
N ILE A 237 -35.49 1.70 -8.41
CA ILE A 237 -34.31 0.89 -8.06
C ILE A 237 -34.53 -0.56 -8.54
N PRO A 238 -33.61 -1.11 -9.36
CA PRO A 238 -33.72 -2.49 -9.85
C PRO A 238 -33.70 -3.54 -8.72
N GLU A 239 -34.40 -4.65 -8.91
CA GLU A 239 -34.49 -5.74 -7.91
C GLU A 239 -33.12 -6.30 -7.50
N ASN A 240 -32.18 -6.36 -8.43
CA ASN A 240 -30.80 -6.80 -8.21
C ASN A 240 -29.87 -5.67 -7.69
N MET A 241 -30.42 -4.60 -7.12
CA MET A 241 -29.66 -3.46 -6.62
C MET A 241 -29.97 -3.16 -5.14
N VAL A 242 -28.90 -2.84 -4.41
CA VAL A 242 -28.96 -2.22 -3.09
C VAL A 242 -28.27 -0.86 -3.15
N LEU A 243 -28.95 0.16 -2.64
CA LEU A 243 -28.47 1.53 -2.59
C LEU A 243 -28.38 1.98 -1.13
N ILE A 244 -27.17 2.42 -0.74
CA ILE A 244 -26.91 3.09 0.53
C ILE A 244 -26.74 4.58 0.24
N SER A 245 -27.34 5.43 1.07
CA SER A 245 -27.06 6.86 1.07
C SER A 245 -26.97 7.40 2.49
N THR A 246 -26.79 8.72 2.66
CA THR A 246 -26.55 9.35 3.96
C THR A 246 -27.49 10.50 4.23
N LEU A 247 -27.85 10.69 5.49
CA LEU A 247 -28.47 11.91 6.00
C LEU A 247 -27.43 12.85 6.65
N SER A 248 -26.17 12.41 6.75
CA SER A 248 -25.12 13.01 7.58
C SER A 248 -24.15 13.95 6.83
N LYS A 249 -24.39 14.20 5.54
CA LYS A 249 -23.59 15.09 4.69
C LYS A 249 -24.47 16.25 4.20
N THR A 250 -24.68 16.36 2.89
CA THR A 250 -25.47 17.40 2.23
C THR A 250 -26.90 17.53 2.75
N PHE A 251 -27.50 16.44 3.23
CA PHE A 251 -28.85 16.43 3.78
C PHE A 251 -28.97 17.21 5.10
N GLY A 252 -27.86 17.55 5.77
CA GLY A 252 -27.86 18.46 6.91
C GLY A 252 -28.41 17.89 8.22
N ALA A 253 -28.53 16.57 8.35
CA ALA A 253 -28.98 15.89 9.58
C ALA A 253 -28.01 14.75 9.97
N SER A 254 -28.50 13.67 10.57
CA SER A 254 -27.70 12.48 10.87
C SER A 254 -28.48 11.20 10.59
N GLY A 255 -27.76 10.15 10.20
CA GLY A 255 -28.34 8.89 9.75
C GLY A 255 -27.84 8.44 8.38
N ALA A 256 -28.33 7.29 7.96
CA ALA A 256 -28.16 6.74 6.60
C ALA A 256 -29.44 6.05 6.14
N THR A 257 -29.60 5.96 4.82
CA THR A 257 -30.75 5.33 4.17
C THR A 257 -30.29 4.05 3.50
N ILE A 258 -31.10 3.00 3.61
CA ILE A 258 -30.92 1.72 2.95
C ILE A 258 -32.15 1.48 2.09
N ILE A 259 -31.93 1.31 0.79
CA ILE A 259 -32.97 1.05 -0.19
C ILE A 259 -32.59 -0.22 -0.93
N CYS A 260 -33.50 -1.17 -0.99
CA CYS A 260 -33.30 -2.43 -1.70
C CYS A 260 -34.39 -2.55 -2.76
N GLY A 261 -34.01 -2.82 -4.01
CA GLY A 261 -35.02 -3.12 -5.03
C GLY A 261 -35.76 -4.42 -4.77
N ASP A 262 -35.09 -5.37 -4.10
CA ASP A 262 -35.68 -6.61 -3.57
C ASP A 262 -36.35 -6.38 -2.21
N LYS A 263 -37.66 -6.58 -2.17
CA LYS A 263 -38.50 -6.43 -0.97
C LYS A 263 -38.24 -7.51 0.08
N GLU A 264 -37.92 -8.74 -0.33
CA GLU A 264 -37.63 -9.83 0.60
C GLU A 264 -36.32 -9.56 1.32
N LEU A 265 -35.29 -9.14 0.58
CA LEU A 265 -34.03 -8.71 1.15
C LEU A 265 -34.22 -7.53 2.12
N GLN A 266 -35.01 -6.53 1.74
CA GLN A 266 -35.34 -5.43 2.64
C GLN A 266 -35.94 -5.92 3.95
N GLN A 267 -36.95 -6.80 3.90
CA GLN A 267 -37.59 -7.33 5.10
C GLN A 267 -36.60 -8.15 5.95
N LYS A 268 -35.71 -8.92 5.31
CA LYS A 268 -34.65 -9.67 6.00
C LYS A 268 -33.72 -8.75 6.78
N ILE A 269 -33.25 -7.67 6.16
CA ILE A 269 -32.40 -6.65 6.80
C ILE A 269 -33.15 -5.96 7.95
N LYS A 270 -34.43 -5.63 7.75
CA LYS A 270 -35.26 -5.00 8.78
C LYS A 270 -35.51 -5.91 9.99
N ASN A 271 -35.70 -7.21 9.74
CA ASN A 271 -35.86 -8.22 10.80
C ASN A 271 -34.57 -8.38 11.60
N PHE A 272 -33.44 -8.51 10.92
CA PHE A 272 -32.15 -8.73 11.57
C PHE A 272 -30.99 -8.17 10.74
N GLY A 273 -30.60 -6.94 11.05
CA GLY A 273 -29.47 -6.25 10.42
C GLY A 273 -28.28 -6.09 11.35
N GLY A 274 -28.07 -7.01 12.30
CA GLY A 274 -26.94 -6.97 13.25
C GLY A 274 -26.84 -5.63 14.00
N PRO A 275 -25.97 -4.69 13.59
CA PRO A 275 -25.94 -3.33 14.13
C PRO A 275 -27.28 -2.58 14.13
N LEU A 276 -28.19 -2.83 13.18
CA LEU A 276 -29.54 -2.22 13.23
C LEU A 276 -30.38 -2.73 14.41
N THR A 277 -30.11 -3.96 14.86
CA THR A 277 -30.82 -4.66 15.93
C THR A 277 -30.17 -4.42 17.29
N PHE A 278 -28.84 -4.40 17.37
CA PHE A 278 -28.10 -4.37 18.64
C PHE A 278 -27.42 -3.04 18.96
N SER A 279 -27.63 -1.99 18.15
CA SER A 279 -27.13 -0.64 18.44
C SER A 279 -28.24 0.26 18.99
N ALA A 280 -27.82 1.35 19.64
CA ALA A 280 -28.72 2.44 19.99
C ALA A 280 -29.29 3.09 18.73
N GLN A 281 -30.53 3.57 18.84
CA GLN A 281 -31.18 4.34 17.78
C GLN A 281 -30.49 5.70 17.53
N LEU A 282 -30.93 6.41 16.50
CA LEU A 282 -30.62 7.82 16.34
C LEU A 282 -31.22 8.61 17.50
N GLU A 283 -30.50 9.65 17.88
CA GLU A 283 -30.93 10.63 18.86
C GLU A 283 -32.24 11.29 18.41
N PRO A 284 -33.21 11.55 19.32
CA PRO A 284 -34.47 12.20 18.93
C PRO A 284 -34.27 13.51 18.16
N SER A 285 -33.25 14.29 18.54
CA SER A 285 -32.83 15.52 17.86
C SER A 285 -32.38 15.27 16.42
N ALA A 286 -31.61 14.22 16.17
CA ALA A 286 -31.15 13.84 14.84
C ALA A 286 -32.31 13.40 13.94
N VAL A 287 -33.27 12.63 14.47
CA VAL A 287 -34.45 12.20 13.71
C VAL A 287 -35.34 13.40 13.37
N ALA A 288 -35.55 14.32 14.32
CA ALA A 288 -36.34 15.53 14.08
C ALA A 288 -35.68 16.49 13.08
N ALA A 289 -34.36 16.68 13.18
CA ALA A 289 -33.58 17.43 12.20
C ALA A 289 -33.74 16.82 10.78
N ALA A 290 -33.67 15.49 10.68
CA ALA A 290 -33.83 14.79 9.41
C ALA A 290 -35.25 14.92 8.83
N ILE A 291 -36.28 14.93 9.67
CA ILE A 291 -37.67 15.20 9.24
C ILE A 291 -37.78 16.60 8.66
N ALA A 292 -37.26 17.61 9.35
CA ALA A 292 -37.30 19.00 8.87
C ALA A 292 -36.51 19.18 7.57
N SER A 293 -35.37 18.50 7.41
CA SER A 293 -34.65 18.50 6.14
C SER A 293 -35.44 17.81 5.04
N ALA A 294 -36.10 16.68 5.32
CA ALA A 294 -36.95 16.00 4.36
C ALA A 294 -38.13 16.89 3.92
N ASP A 295 -38.68 17.73 4.81
CA ASP A 295 -39.70 18.72 4.46
C ASP A 295 -39.18 19.74 3.44
N ILE A 296 -37.94 20.21 3.59
CA ILE A 296 -37.29 21.10 2.61
C ILE A 296 -37.16 20.38 1.26
N HIS A 297 -36.73 19.11 1.25
CA HIS A 297 -36.61 18.31 0.01
C HIS A 297 -37.96 18.11 -0.71
N LEU A 298 -39.04 17.96 0.05
CA LEU A 298 -40.40 17.75 -0.48
C LEU A 298 -41.14 19.07 -0.82
N SER A 299 -40.62 20.22 -0.43
CA SER A 299 -41.25 21.54 -0.66
C SER A 299 -41.01 22.12 -2.06
N GLY A 300 -40.02 21.59 -2.80
CA GLY A 300 -39.50 22.18 -4.05
C GLY A 300 -38.37 23.21 -3.84
N GLU A 301 -38.10 23.64 -2.61
CA GLU A 301 -36.96 24.53 -2.30
C GLU A 301 -35.60 23.90 -2.67
N ILE A 302 -35.50 22.57 -2.63
CA ILE A 302 -34.26 21.84 -2.92
C ILE A 302 -33.74 22.11 -4.33
N ASP A 303 -34.61 22.27 -5.32
CA ASP A 303 -34.23 22.53 -6.71
C ASP A 303 -33.47 23.86 -6.84
N LYS A 304 -33.87 24.87 -6.06
CA LYS A 304 -33.17 26.16 -5.99
C LYS A 304 -31.77 25.98 -5.41
N HIS A 305 -31.63 25.26 -4.30
CA HIS A 305 -30.34 24.99 -3.68
C HIS A 305 -29.40 24.21 -4.61
N GLN A 306 -29.93 23.21 -5.32
CA GLN A 306 -29.17 22.44 -6.32
C GLN A 306 -28.71 23.32 -7.49
N LYS A 307 -29.58 24.20 -7.99
CA LYS A 307 -29.25 25.13 -9.08
C LYS A 307 -28.14 26.08 -8.67
N GLU A 308 -28.25 26.72 -7.50
CA GLU A 308 -27.22 27.63 -6.96
C GLU A 308 -25.86 26.93 -6.82
N LEU A 309 -25.85 25.70 -6.31
CA LEU A 309 -24.62 24.92 -6.20
C LEU A 309 -24.04 24.59 -7.57
N ASN A 310 -24.88 24.17 -8.53
CA ASN A 310 -24.43 23.83 -9.87
C ASN A 310 -23.82 25.04 -10.60
N GLU A 311 -24.34 26.26 -10.39
CA GLU A 311 -23.72 27.49 -10.91
C GLU A 311 -22.30 27.67 -10.35
N LYS A 312 -22.11 27.45 -9.04
CA LYS A 312 -20.80 27.54 -8.36
C LYS A 312 -19.81 26.47 -8.83
N ILE A 313 -20.27 25.22 -8.98
CA ILE A 313 -19.48 24.10 -9.53
C ILE A 313 -19.01 24.44 -10.94
N ASN A 314 -19.91 24.94 -11.80
CA ASN A 314 -19.55 25.29 -13.17
C ASN A 314 -18.59 26.47 -13.25
N LEU A 315 -18.74 27.48 -12.39
CA LEU A 315 -17.77 28.58 -12.27
C LEU A 315 -16.38 28.04 -11.92
N PHE A 316 -16.25 27.28 -10.83
CA PHE A 316 -14.96 26.79 -10.37
C PHE A 316 -14.28 25.90 -11.41
N LYS A 317 -15.02 24.93 -11.97
CA LYS A 317 -14.53 24.05 -13.05
C LYS A 317 -14.03 24.85 -14.26
N LYS A 318 -14.75 25.90 -14.68
CA LYS A 318 -14.35 26.76 -15.80
C LYS A 318 -13.05 27.51 -15.47
N LEU A 319 -12.92 28.04 -14.26
CA LEU A 319 -11.72 28.75 -13.81
C LEU A 319 -10.50 27.82 -13.77
N LEU A 320 -10.62 26.65 -13.13
CA LEU A 320 -9.52 25.66 -13.08
C LEU A 320 -9.04 25.27 -14.47
N ARG A 321 -9.98 25.05 -15.41
CA ARG A 321 -9.65 24.77 -16.81
C ARG A 321 -8.94 25.93 -17.49
N SER A 322 -9.37 27.17 -17.24
CA SER A 322 -8.75 28.37 -17.82
C SER A 322 -7.32 28.61 -17.32
N TYR A 323 -7.03 28.22 -16.08
CA TYR A 323 -5.70 28.28 -15.48
C TYR A 323 -4.82 27.06 -15.79
N ASN A 324 -5.35 26.07 -16.52
CA ASN A 324 -4.66 24.83 -16.85
C ASN A 324 -4.12 24.09 -15.60
N LEU A 325 -4.90 24.11 -14.51
CA LEU A 325 -4.56 23.39 -13.28
C LEU A 325 -4.82 21.88 -13.48
N PRO A 326 -4.03 20.99 -12.85
CA PRO A 326 -4.11 19.54 -13.05
C PRO A 326 -5.29 18.92 -12.30
N LEU A 327 -6.50 19.22 -12.76
CA LEU A 327 -7.74 18.60 -12.28
C LEU A 327 -7.83 17.16 -12.80
N ILE A 328 -7.96 16.20 -11.88
CA ILE A 328 -7.88 14.77 -12.21
C ILE A 328 -9.17 14.24 -12.86
N ALA A 329 -10.32 14.71 -12.42
CA ALA A 329 -11.61 14.37 -13.02
C ALA A 329 -12.38 15.64 -13.40
N TYR A 330 -12.75 15.72 -14.69
CA TYR A 330 -13.59 16.82 -15.21
C TYR A 330 -15.06 16.41 -15.16
N THR A 331 -15.61 16.26 -13.96
CA THR A 331 -17.01 15.91 -13.72
C THR A 331 -17.82 17.11 -13.22
N ASN A 332 -19.15 16.96 -13.21
CA ASN A 332 -20.08 17.96 -12.66
C ASN A 332 -20.47 17.57 -11.23
N THR A 333 -19.49 17.38 -10.36
CA THR A 333 -19.73 17.06 -8.94
C THR A 333 -19.22 18.21 -8.06
N PRO A 334 -19.68 18.31 -6.80
CA PRO A 334 -19.17 19.31 -5.86
C PRO A 334 -17.76 18.98 -5.33
N VAL A 335 -17.10 17.93 -5.83
CA VAL A 335 -15.80 17.45 -5.37
C VAL A 335 -14.78 17.62 -6.49
N PHE A 336 -13.69 18.30 -6.19
CA PHE A 336 -12.59 18.57 -7.11
C PHE A 336 -11.29 18.04 -6.51
N TYR A 337 -10.44 17.46 -7.35
CA TYR A 337 -9.15 16.96 -6.93
C TYR A 337 -8.04 17.48 -7.83
N LEU A 338 -7.18 18.34 -7.28
CA LEU A 338 -5.98 18.81 -7.97
C LEU A 338 -4.81 17.90 -7.61
N GLY A 339 -4.27 17.21 -8.61
CA GLY A 339 -3.14 16.31 -8.42
C GLY A 339 -1.84 17.07 -8.15
N THR A 340 -1.11 16.65 -7.13
CA THR A 340 0.27 17.13 -6.85
C THR A 340 1.31 16.04 -6.98
N ALA A 341 0.86 14.79 -7.14
CA ALA A 341 1.62 13.55 -7.17
C ALA A 341 2.41 13.22 -5.88
N LEU A 342 3.28 14.12 -5.42
CA LEU A 342 4.08 13.93 -4.22
C LEU A 342 3.36 14.45 -2.96
N PRO A 343 3.39 13.72 -1.83
CA PRO A 343 2.88 14.19 -0.54
C PRO A 343 3.49 15.53 -0.11
N GLU A 344 4.81 15.70 -0.27
CA GLU A 344 5.49 16.96 0.08
C GLU A 344 4.89 18.18 -0.65
N THR A 345 4.51 17.99 -1.92
CA THR A 345 3.90 19.05 -2.73
C THR A 345 2.48 19.34 -2.27
N ALA A 346 1.71 18.30 -1.90
CA ALA A 346 0.40 18.49 -1.29
C ALA A 346 0.50 19.28 0.02
N TYR A 347 1.46 18.94 0.89
CA TYR A 347 1.65 19.66 2.16
C TYR A 347 2.05 21.12 1.96
N SER A 348 3.01 21.37 1.06
CA SER A 348 3.44 22.73 0.72
C SER A 348 2.27 23.55 0.19
N LEU A 349 1.48 23.00 -0.74
CA LEU A 349 0.32 23.68 -1.30
C LEU A 349 -0.77 23.95 -0.25
N VAL A 350 -1.11 22.99 0.61
CA VAL A 350 -2.07 23.19 1.71
C VAL A 350 -1.61 24.34 2.61
N ASN A 351 -0.35 24.33 3.04
CA ASN A 351 0.20 25.37 3.91
C ASN A 351 0.20 26.76 3.24
N ARG A 352 0.51 26.81 1.94
CA ARG A 352 0.43 28.04 1.13
C ARG A 352 -1.00 28.58 1.07
N LEU A 353 -1.98 27.72 0.79
CA LEU A 353 -3.38 28.10 0.73
C LEU A 353 -3.91 28.56 2.10
N GLN A 354 -3.53 27.89 3.18
CA GLN A 354 -3.85 28.33 4.55
C GLN A 354 -3.27 29.72 4.85
N ASN A 355 -2.03 29.99 4.43
CA ASN A 355 -1.43 31.32 4.58
C ASN A 355 -2.10 32.40 3.72
N LYS A 356 -2.85 32.00 2.68
CA LYS A 356 -3.70 32.88 1.86
C LYS A 356 -5.15 32.95 2.35
N GLY A 357 -5.48 32.32 3.47
CA GLY A 357 -6.81 32.37 4.05
C GLY A 357 -7.77 31.28 3.56
N PHE A 358 -7.28 30.16 3.02
CA PHE A 358 -8.12 29.07 2.50
C PHE A 358 -7.85 27.75 3.22
N PHE A 359 -8.91 27.04 3.59
CA PHE A 359 -8.84 25.69 4.13
C PHE A 359 -9.31 24.67 3.09
N VAL A 360 -8.42 23.73 2.75
CA VAL A 360 -8.64 22.59 1.85
C VAL A 360 -8.08 21.33 2.48
N ASN A 361 -8.51 20.15 2.03
CA ASN A 361 -8.01 18.89 2.57
C ASN A 361 -6.87 18.32 1.70
N PRO A 362 -5.76 17.84 2.29
CA PRO A 362 -4.81 17.00 1.54
C PRO A 362 -5.45 15.65 1.21
N GLY A 363 -5.22 15.16 -0.01
CA GLY A 363 -5.44 13.77 -0.39
C GLY A 363 -4.11 13.03 -0.32
N ILE A 364 -3.98 12.11 0.63
CA ILE A 364 -2.76 11.30 0.86
C ILE A 364 -3.13 9.85 1.16
N TYR A 365 -2.14 8.96 1.12
CA TYR A 365 -2.32 7.55 1.49
C TYR A 365 -2.88 7.40 2.92
N PRO A 366 -3.83 6.48 3.18
CA PRO A 366 -4.35 5.45 2.26
C PRO A 366 -5.54 5.89 1.40
N ALA A 367 -6.02 7.14 1.50
CA ALA A 367 -7.19 7.58 0.75
C ALA A 367 -6.94 7.63 -0.77
N VAL A 368 -5.70 7.88 -1.17
CA VAL A 368 -5.21 7.81 -2.56
C VAL A 368 -3.84 7.11 -2.57
N PRO A 369 -3.39 6.54 -3.71
CA PRO A 369 -2.02 6.06 -3.82
C PRO A 369 -1.01 7.17 -3.48
N LEU A 370 0.16 6.82 -2.93
CA LEU A 370 1.17 7.82 -2.54
C LEU A 370 1.60 8.75 -3.68
N LYS A 371 1.71 8.23 -4.91
CA LYS A 371 2.03 9.01 -6.12
C LYS A 371 0.86 9.81 -6.66
N ASN A 372 -0.31 9.65 -6.10
CA ASN A 372 -1.51 10.36 -6.50
C ASN A 372 -1.94 11.33 -5.41
N ALA A 373 -0.99 11.78 -4.59
CA ALA A 373 -1.24 12.83 -3.62
C ALA A 373 -1.74 14.11 -4.31
N GLY A 374 -2.49 14.92 -3.57
CA GLY A 374 -3.14 16.11 -4.12
C GLY A 374 -3.87 16.89 -3.06
N ILE A 375 -4.71 17.82 -3.51
CA ILE A 375 -5.66 18.53 -2.65
C ILE A 375 -7.08 18.26 -3.11
N ARG A 376 -7.93 17.92 -2.14
CA ARG A 376 -9.36 17.75 -2.31
C ARG A 376 -10.06 19.04 -1.91
N ILE A 377 -10.78 19.62 -2.86
CA ILE A 377 -11.52 20.86 -2.73
C ILE A 377 -13.00 20.54 -2.93
N THR A 378 -13.86 21.04 -2.05
CA THR A 378 -15.31 20.95 -2.22
C THR A 378 -15.94 22.32 -2.38
N ILE A 379 -16.94 22.38 -3.24
CA ILE A 379 -17.75 23.58 -3.47
C ILE A 379 -19.10 23.37 -2.77
N SER A 380 -19.57 24.40 -2.08
CA SER A 380 -20.82 24.38 -1.34
C SER A 380 -21.60 25.69 -1.48
N ASN A 381 -22.85 25.67 -1.04
CA ASN A 381 -23.69 26.87 -1.00
C ASN A 381 -23.25 27.90 0.03
N HIS A 382 -22.39 27.53 0.99
CA HIS A 382 -21.74 28.49 1.89
C HIS A 382 -20.74 29.39 1.17
N ASN A 383 -20.13 28.89 0.08
CA ASN A 383 -19.11 29.62 -0.64
C ASN A 383 -19.75 30.71 -1.53
N GLN A 384 -19.25 31.93 -1.43
CA GLN A 384 -19.61 33.04 -2.31
C GLN A 384 -18.86 32.91 -3.65
N MET A 385 -19.47 33.39 -4.75
CA MET A 385 -18.83 33.35 -6.08
C MET A 385 -17.45 34.04 -6.07
N ALA A 386 -17.33 35.19 -5.40
CA ALA A 386 -16.07 35.92 -5.27
C ALA A 386 -14.99 35.11 -4.53
N GLN A 387 -15.34 34.31 -3.52
CA GLN A 387 -14.39 33.44 -2.81
C GLN A 387 -13.90 32.30 -3.70
N ILE A 388 -14.78 31.77 -4.56
CA ILE A 388 -14.44 30.73 -5.54
C ILE A 388 -13.47 31.28 -6.59
N GLU A 389 -13.72 32.49 -7.09
CA GLU A 389 -12.83 33.20 -8.01
C GLU A 389 -11.45 33.46 -7.36
N GLU A 390 -11.45 33.95 -6.13
CA GLU A 390 -10.23 34.21 -5.37
C GLU A 390 -9.43 32.92 -5.14
N LEU A 391 -10.07 31.83 -4.71
CA LEU A 391 -9.41 30.53 -4.54
C LEU A 391 -8.76 30.07 -5.85
N ALA A 392 -9.47 30.15 -6.97
CA ALA A 392 -8.93 29.73 -8.26
C ALA A 392 -7.71 30.58 -8.68
N ALA A 393 -7.76 31.89 -8.47
CA ALA A 393 -6.65 32.81 -8.76
C ALA A 393 -5.43 32.55 -7.85
N VAL A 394 -5.68 32.28 -6.56
CA VAL A 394 -4.63 31.90 -5.60
C VAL A 394 -4.01 30.56 -5.98
N LEU A 395 -4.80 29.56 -6.35
CA LEU A 395 -4.28 28.27 -6.84
C LEU A 395 -3.38 28.45 -8.06
N ASN A 396 -3.79 29.25 -9.04
CA ASN A 396 -2.97 29.56 -10.22
C ASN A 396 -1.60 30.16 -9.86
N THR A 397 -1.52 30.91 -8.76
CA THR A 397 -0.27 31.56 -8.31
C THR A 397 0.57 30.66 -7.40
N GLU A 398 -0.06 30.00 -6.43
CA GLU A 398 0.63 29.23 -5.40
C GLU A 398 1.00 27.80 -5.84
N PHE A 399 0.27 27.22 -6.79
CA PHE A 399 0.55 25.87 -7.29
C PHE A 399 1.95 25.78 -7.95
N PRO A 400 2.36 26.66 -8.87
CA PRO A 400 3.72 26.63 -9.42
C PRO A 400 4.81 26.88 -8.37
N LEU A 401 4.52 27.66 -7.32
CA LEU A 401 5.46 27.92 -6.23
C LEU A 401 5.66 26.68 -5.36
N ALA A 402 4.59 25.93 -5.06
CA ALA A 402 4.66 24.66 -4.37
C ALA A 402 5.50 23.64 -5.16
N LEU A 403 5.30 23.55 -6.48
CA LEU A 403 6.12 22.69 -7.35
C LEU A 403 7.61 23.04 -7.29
N LYS A 404 7.92 24.34 -7.41
CA LYS A 404 9.31 24.82 -7.35
C LYS A 404 9.96 24.54 -5.99
N GLU A 405 9.22 24.70 -4.90
CA GLU A 405 9.70 24.47 -3.53
C GLU A 405 10.05 23.00 -3.26
N THR A 406 9.33 22.08 -3.89
CA THR A 406 9.46 20.62 -3.67
C THR A 406 10.22 19.89 -4.77
N ASN A 407 10.79 20.62 -5.74
CA ASN A 407 11.46 20.07 -6.93
C ASN A 407 10.56 19.11 -7.73
N ASN A 408 9.29 19.48 -7.92
CA ASN A 408 8.28 18.70 -8.63
C ASN A 408 7.85 19.41 -9.93
N THR A 409 7.23 18.70 -10.87
CA THR A 409 6.82 19.24 -12.17
C THR A 409 5.42 18.80 -12.60
N ILE A 410 4.82 19.56 -13.52
CA ILE A 410 3.52 19.22 -14.12
C ILE A 410 3.59 17.89 -14.88
N GLU A 411 4.71 17.60 -15.53
CA GLU A 411 4.91 16.34 -16.24
C GLU A 411 4.96 15.15 -15.29
N TYR A 412 5.60 15.30 -14.12
CA TYR A 412 5.59 14.25 -13.10
C TYR A 412 4.16 13.99 -12.60
N ILE A 413 3.39 15.06 -12.37
CA ILE A 413 1.96 14.95 -12.01
C ILE A 413 1.20 14.21 -13.11
N ASN A 414 1.29 14.67 -14.34
CA ASN A 414 0.57 14.07 -15.44
C ASN A 414 0.92 12.58 -15.58
N LYS A 415 2.19 12.21 -15.48
CA LYS A 415 2.62 10.80 -15.49
C LYS A 415 1.99 10.01 -14.33
N ALA A 416 1.99 10.55 -13.12
CA ALA A 416 1.47 9.86 -11.95
C ALA A 416 -0.05 9.62 -12.01
N PHE A 417 -0.80 10.47 -12.73
CA PHE A 417 -2.24 10.34 -12.95
C PHE A 417 -2.61 9.78 -14.34
N GLY A 418 -1.64 9.32 -15.14
CA GLY A 418 -1.89 8.77 -16.48
C GLY A 418 -2.35 9.80 -17.54
N LEU A 419 -2.06 11.09 -17.33
CA LEU A 419 -2.30 12.17 -18.28
C LEU A 419 -1.13 12.29 -19.29
N SER A 420 -1.39 12.80 -20.49
CA SER A 420 -0.39 12.86 -21.57
C SER A 420 0.77 13.83 -21.27
N THR A 421 2.00 13.41 -21.59
CA THR A 421 3.23 14.19 -21.34
C THR A 421 4.30 14.05 -22.44
N ARG A 422 5.04 15.13 -22.69
CA ARG A 422 6.41 15.11 -23.25
C ARG A 422 7.43 15.14 -22.12
N SER A 423 8.62 14.58 -22.35
CA SER A 423 9.68 14.45 -21.34
C SER A 423 10.32 15.78 -20.95
N VAL A 424 10.68 15.92 -19.68
CA VAL A 424 11.48 17.05 -19.16
C VAL A 424 12.73 16.53 -18.46
N THR A 425 13.81 17.28 -18.65
CA THR A 425 15.12 17.10 -18.02
C THR A 425 15.22 18.12 -16.87
N LEU A 426 15.44 17.68 -15.63
CA LEU A 426 15.82 18.62 -14.56
C LEU A 426 17.20 19.22 -14.87
N SER A 427 17.27 20.55 -14.96
CA SER A 427 18.52 21.29 -15.09
C SER A 427 18.61 22.33 -13.98
N ASP A 428 19.30 21.99 -12.89
CA ASP A 428 20.16 22.91 -12.14
C ASP A 428 20.80 22.18 -10.95
N SER A 429 21.78 21.32 -11.22
CA SER A 429 22.66 20.87 -10.15
C SER A 429 24.11 20.98 -10.61
N ASN A 430 24.95 21.56 -9.76
CA ASN A 430 26.42 21.54 -9.89
C ASN A 430 27.00 20.12 -9.66
N LEU A 431 26.18 19.07 -9.81
CA LEU A 431 26.55 17.68 -9.63
C LEU A 431 26.53 16.98 -11.00
N LYS A 432 27.58 16.19 -11.26
CA LYS A 432 27.68 15.40 -12.47
C LYS A 432 27.12 14.01 -12.18
N VAL A 433 26.06 13.64 -12.89
CA VAL A 433 25.48 12.28 -12.85
C VAL A 433 26.05 11.47 -14.01
N SER A 434 26.48 10.24 -13.73
CA SER A 434 26.91 9.28 -14.76
C SER A 434 26.24 7.93 -14.49
N THR A 435 25.70 7.33 -15.53
CA THR A 435 25.09 6.00 -15.47
C THR A 435 25.94 5.00 -16.27
N PHE A 436 26.04 3.78 -15.77
CA PHE A 436 26.82 2.70 -16.36
C PHE A 436 25.97 1.43 -16.42
N LYS A 437 26.26 0.55 -17.37
CA LYS A 437 25.52 -0.69 -17.58
C LYS A 437 26.22 -1.91 -16.99
N SER A 438 27.52 -1.79 -16.73
CA SER A 438 28.33 -2.86 -16.15
C SER A 438 29.19 -2.34 -15.00
N ILE A 439 29.39 -3.18 -13.99
CA ILE A 439 30.33 -2.89 -12.90
C ILE A 439 31.75 -2.71 -13.41
N LYS A 440 32.08 -3.30 -14.57
CA LYS A 440 33.40 -3.17 -15.24
C LYS A 440 33.74 -1.72 -15.62
N GLU A 441 32.74 -0.84 -15.66
CA GLU A 441 32.90 0.58 -15.93
C GLU A 441 33.18 1.40 -14.65
N ILE A 442 33.12 0.76 -13.48
CA ILE A 442 33.44 1.34 -12.17
C ILE A 442 34.80 0.80 -11.71
N ASP A 443 35.65 1.67 -11.18
CA ASP A 443 36.93 1.25 -10.61
C ASP A 443 36.72 0.32 -9.39
N LYS A 444 37.43 -0.82 -9.40
CA LYS A 444 37.35 -1.85 -8.35
C LYS A 444 37.72 -1.31 -6.97
N THR A 445 38.77 -0.49 -6.87
CA THR A 445 39.24 0.07 -5.60
C THR A 445 38.20 1.03 -5.02
N ILE A 446 37.63 1.87 -5.88
CA ILE A 446 36.53 2.78 -5.51
C ILE A 446 35.32 1.99 -5.01
N TRP A 447 34.84 1.00 -5.77
CA TRP A 447 33.69 0.17 -5.39
C TRP A 447 33.91 -0.49 -4.02
N ASN A 448 35.05 -1.14 -3.84
CA ASN A 448 35.36 -1.86 -2.61
C ASN A 448 35.46 -0.91 -1.41
N SER A 449 36.03 0.29 -1.59
CA SER A 449 36.16 1.28 -0.52
C SER A 449 34.82 1.90 -0.08
N LEU A 450 33.84 1.98 -0.98
CA LEU A 450 32.56 2.66 -0.74
C LEU A 450 31.41 1.70 -0.42
N LEU A 451 31.34 0.54 -1.08
CA LEU A 451 30.25 -0.43 -0.97
C LEU A 451 30.75 -1.82 -0.58
N GLY A 452 31.81 -2.33 -1.24
CA GLY A 452 32.24 -3.73 -1.07
C GLY A 452 32.67 -4.10 0.36
N LYS A 453 33.22 -3.15 1.12
CA LYS A 453 33.63 -3.36 2.51
C LYS A 453 32.46 -3.63 3.48
N ASP A 454 31.26 -3.13 3.17
CA ASP A 454 30.09 -3.18 4.05
C ASP A 454 29.08 -4.28 3.64
N ASN A 455 29.45 -5.12 2.66
CA ASN A 455 28.56 -6.11 2.05
C ASN A 455 29.09 -7.55 2.14
N ALA A 456 28.17 -8.50 1.96
CA ALA A 456 28.52 -9.91 1.79
C ALA A 456 29.29 -10.17 0.48
N LEU A 457 29.04 -9.36 -0.56
CA LEU A 457 29.73 -9.46 -1.85
C LEU A 457 30.53 -8.18 -2.10
N ASP A 458 31.79 -8.32 -2.49
CA ASP A 458 32.61 -7.20 -2.96
C ASP A 458 32.48 -7.00 -4.48
N TYR A 459 33.39 -6.26 -5.09
CA TYR A 459 33.42 -6.06 -6.54
C TYR A 459 33.40 -7.37 -7.34
N GLU A 460 34.19 -8.38 -6.93
CA GLU A 460 34.26 -9.65 -7.67
C GLU A 460 32.95 -10.43 -7.53
N GLY A 461 32.32 -10.35 -6.35
CA GLY A 461 31.03 -10.97 -6.08
C GLY A 461 29.92 -10.32 -6.89
N MET A 462 29.90 -8.98 -6.97
CA MET A 462 28.95 -8.27 -7.82
C MET A 462 29.18 -8.52 -9.31
N LEU A 463 30.45 -8.61 -9.75
CA LEU A 463 30.80 -8.99 -11.11
C LEU A 463 30.32 -10.41 -11.45
N PHE A 464 30.42 -11.35 -10.51
CA PHE A 464 29.87 -12.70 -10.65
C PHE A 464 28.34 -12.67 -10.81
N VAL A 465 27.64 -11.93 -9.94
CA VAL A 465 26.18 -11.77 -9.99
C VAL A 465 25.74 -11.17 -11.32
N GLU A 466 26.37 -10.07 -11.75
CA GLU A 466 26.09 -9.43 -13.05
C GLU A 466 26.34 -10.39 -14.21
N SER A 467 27.47 -11.08 -14.21
CA SER A 467 27.89 -11.95 -15.32
C SER A 467 27.00 -13.19 -15.45
N TYR A 468 26.46 -13.73 -14.35
CA TYR A 468 25.54 -14.86 -14.42
C TYR A 468 24.12 -14.40 -14.76
N PHE A 469 23.50 -13.58 -13.90
CA PHE A 469 22.10 -13.21 -14.04
C PHE A 469 21.82 -12.30 -15.22
N GLY A 470 22.79 -11.48 -15.64
CA GLY A 470 22.69 -10.60 -16.80
C GLY A 470 22.75 -11.33 -18.15
N ASN A 471 23.32 -12.54 -18.17
CA ASN A 471 23.47 -13.35 -19.39
C ASN A 471 22.43 -14.48 -19.49
N LEU A 472 21.52 -14.62 -18.53
CA LEU A 472 20.40 -15.56 -18.62
C LEU A 472 19.47 -15.17 -19.78
N ASP A 473 18.82 -16.17 -20.38
CA ASP A 473 17.73 -15.94 -21.35
C ASP A 473 16.68 -15.00 -20.76
N LYS A 474 16.19 -14.03 -21.54
CA LYS A 474 15.22 -13.02 -21.08
C LYS A 474 13.89 -13.62 -20.60
N LYS A 475 13.57 -14.86 -20.98
CA LYS A 475 12.42 -15.61 -20.48
C LYS A 475 12.68 -16.27 -19.12
N ASN A 476 13.93 -16.41 -18.70
CA ASN A 476 14.26 -16.93 -17.38
C ASN A 476 13.82 -15.89 -16.32
N PRO A 477 12.99 -16.28 -15.33
CA PRO A 477 12.47 -15.33 -14.35
C PRO A 477 13.56 -14.75 -13.42
N ASN A 478 14.75 -15.36 -13.38
CA ASN A 478 15.91 -14.84 -12.65
C ASN A 478 16.81 -13.93 -13.51
N CYS A 479 16.51 -13.71 -14.79
CA CYS A 479 17.27 -12.77 -15.62
C CYS A 479 17.16 -11.35 -15.05
N MET A 480 18.28 -10.61 -15.02
CA MET A 480 18.31 -9.25 -14.48
C MET A 480 19.07 -8.30 -15.40
N ASP A 481 18.60 -7.05 -15.50
CA ASP A 481 19.36 -5.98 -16.15
C ASP A 481 19.99 -5.07 -15.10
N PHE A 482 21.32 -4.98 -15.08
CA PHE A 482 22.07 -4.19 -14.11
C PHE A 482 22.29 -2.76 -14.57
N GLY A 483 22.51 -1.86 -13.60
CA GLY A 483 22.87 -0.48 -13.82
C GLY A 483 23.57 0.09 -12.61
N TYR A 484 24.37 1.12 -12.83
CA TYR A 484 25.15 1.78 -11.78
C TYR A 484 25.05 3.28 -11.95
N ILE A 485 24.81 3.99 -10.85
CA ILE A 485 24.65 5.45 -10.84
C ILE A 485 25.77 6.03 -9.99
N LYS A 486 26.57 6.92 -10.57
CA LYS A 486 27.63 7.66 -9.87
C LYS A 486 27.33 9.15 -9.93
N ILE A 487 27.43 9.82 -8.78
CA ILE A 487 27.28 11.27 -8.67
C ILE A 487 28.58 11.87 -8.16
N GLU A 488 29.09 12.86 -8.88
CA GLU A 488 30.34 13.53 -8.59
C GLU A 488 30.13 15.04 -8.40
N SER A 489 30.93 15.65 -7.53
CA SER A 489 31.09 17.11 -7.50
C SER A 489 31.81 17.59 -8.78
N GLN A 490 31.75 18.89 -9.06
CA GLN A 490 32.57 19.51 -10.13
C GLN A 490 34.07 19.26 -9.99
N LYS A 491 34.55 18.98 -8.77
CA LYS A 491 35.96 18.69 -8.48
C LYS A 491 36.31 17.20 -8.63
N GLY A 492 35.38 16.36 -9.09
CA GLY A 492 35.58 14.92 -9.30
C GLY A 492 35.47 14.06 -8.04
N GLN A 493 35.17 14.64 -6.88
CA GLN A 493 34.87 13.85 -5.66
C GLN A 493 33.55 13.09 -5.85
N ILE A 494 33.56 11.77 -5.59
CA ILE A 494 32.37 10.92 -5.61
C ILE A 494 31.52 11.21 -4.37
N LEU A 495 30.30 11.66 -4.59
CA LEU A 495 29.33 12.00 -3.55
C LEU A 495 28.27 10.91 -3.36
N ALA A 496 27.93 10.17 -4.41
CA ALA A 496 27.06 9.00 -4.30
C ALA A 496 27.42 7.93 -5.32
N LEU A 497 27.20 6.66 -4.96
CA LEU A 497 27.34 5.51 -5.82
C LEU A 497 26.24 4.50 -5.48
N ALA A 498 25.44 4.10 -6.45
CA ALA A 498 24.36 3.14 -6.27
C ALA A 498 24.43 2.04 -7.33
N SER A 499 24.11 0.82 -6.91
CA SER A 499 23.88 -0.31 -7.81
C SER A 499 22.39 -0.59 -7.92
N VAL A 500 21.90 -0.84 -9.12
CA VAL A 500 20.51 -1.20 -9.36
C VAL A 500 20.39 -2.41 -10.26
N SER A 501 19.31 -3.16 -10.08
CA SER A 501 18.93 -4.24 -10.98
C SER A 501 17.46 -4.16 -11.33
N MET A 502 17.12 -4.58 -12.54
CA MET A 502 15.76 -4.76 -13.01
C MET A 502 15.48 -6.26 -13.07
N ALA A 503 14.48 -6.73 -12.33
CA ALA A 503 14.17 -8.16 -12.25
C ALA A 503 12.67 -8.41 -12.11
N LEU A 504 12.21 -9.63 -12.41
CA LEU A 504 10.88 -10.06 -12.06
C LEU A 504 10.81 -10.40 -10.57
N TRP A 505 9.86 -9.79 -9.86
CA TRP A 505 9.59 -10.06 -8.45
C TRP A 505 8.17 -10.61 -8.32
N LYS A 506 8.02 -11.65 -7.51
CA LYS A 506 6.70 -12.05 -7.02
C LYS A 506 6.23 -10.98 -6.04
N GLU A 507 4.99 -10.51 -6.17
CA GLU A 507 4.46 -9.46 -5.28
C GLU A 507 4.40 -9.92 -3.82
N ASP A 508 4.24 -11.21 -3.59
CA ASP A 508 4.20 -11.84 -2.28
C ASP A 508 5.57 -12.28 -1.75
N MET A 509 6.68 -11.80 -2.33
CA MET A 509 8.04 -12.19 -1.93
C MET A 509 8.29 -12.07 -0.42
N LEU A 510 7.70 -11.05 0.24
CA LEU A 510 7.83 -10.78 1.67
C LEU A 510 6.50 -10.93 2.44
N SER A 511 5.47 -11.50 1.78
CA SER A 511 4.16 -11.71 2.38
C SER A 511 4.15 -12.86 3.37
N ASN A 512 3.05 -12.98 4.13
CA ASN A 512 2.83 -14.13 4.99
C ASN A 512 2.87 -15.44 4.20
N VAL A 513 3.52 -16.46 4.76
CA VAL A 513 3.68 -17.79 4.14
C VAL A 513 2.35 -18.36 3.63
N LEU A 514 1.25 -18.21 4.37
CA LEU A 514 -0.08 -18.70 3.94
C LEU A 514 -0.60 -18.02 2.68
N VAL A 515 -0.27 -16.74 2.49
CA VAL A 515 -0.61 -16.00 1.27
C VAL A 515 0.22 -16.56 0.11
N SER A 516 1.52 -16.74 0.31
CA SER A 516 2.41 -17.30 -0.72
C SER A 516 2.02 -18.73 -1.12
N GLU A 517 1.62 -19.59 -0.18
CA GLU A 517 1.13 -20.94 -0.47
C GLU A 517 -0.08 -20.92 -1.42
N LYS A 518 -1.09 -20.10 -1.11
CA LYS A 518 -2.27 -19.94 -1.98
C LYS A 518 -1.90 -19.44 -3.37
N LEU A 519 -0.94 -18.51 -3.47
CA LEU A 519 -0.50 -17.95 -4.75
C LEU A 519 0.33 -18.92 -5.58
N GLU A 520 1.18 -19.75 -4.95
CA GLU A 520 1.93 -20.78 -5.68
C GLU A 520 0.99 -21.84 -6.29
N GLU A 521 -0.12 -22.19 -5.63
CA GLU A 521 -1.15 -23.05 -6.23
C GLU A 521 -1.77 -22.45 -7.50
N ILE A 522 -1.98 -21.12 -7.52
CA ILE A 522 -2.45 -20.41 -8.73
C ILE A 522 -1.35 -20.41 -9.79
N ARG A 523 -0.09 -20.21 -9.39
CA ARG A 523 1.06 -20.15 -10.31
C ARG A 523 1.39 -21.47 -10.99
N LYS A 524 0.90 -22.61 -10.48
CA LYS A 524 0.92 -23.89 -11.22
C LYS A 524 0.19 -23.80 -12.57
N LYS A 525 -0.80 -22.91 -12.70
CA LYS A 525 -1.57 -22.67 -13.94
C LYS A 525 -1.14 -21.40 -14.66
N ASP A 526 -0.79 -20.36 -13.90
CA ASP A 526 -0.31 -19.07 -14.42
C ASP A 526 0.99 -18.66 -13.72
N PRO A 527 2.17 -19.09 -14.21
CA PRO A 527 3.46 -18.90 -13.54
C PRO A 527 3.82 -17.44 -13.22
N PHE A 528 3.21 -16.48 -13.91
CA PHE A 528 3.47 -15.05 -13.76
C PHE A 528 2.35 -14.30 -13.03
N PHE A 529 1.40 -15.03 -12.41
CA PHE A 529 0.35 -14.42 -11.59
C PHE A 529 0.96 -13.58 -10.46
N LEU A 530 0.57 -12.30 -10.39
CA LEU A 530 1.12 -11.30 -9.46
C LEU A 530 2.66 -11.27 -9.45
N VAL A 531 3.24 -11.23 -10.64
CA VAL A 531 4.66 -10.99 -10.86
C VAL A 531 4.83 -9.66 -11.56
N ASN A 532 5.73 -8.82 -11.04
CA ASN A 532 5.99 -7.48 -11.56
C ASN A 532 7.46 -7.28 -11.88
N LYS A 533 7.69 -6.49 -12.93
CA LYS A 533 9.02 -5.98 -13.25
C LYS A 533 9.40 -4.88 -12.26
N THR A 534 10.45 -5.13 -11.50
CA THR A 534 10.87 -4.31 -10.35
C THR A 534 12.28 -3.78 -10.54
N LEU A 535 12.46 -2.46 -10.40
CA LEU A 535 13.78 -1.86 -10.21
C LEU A 535 14.12 -1.92 -8.72
N SER A 536 15.25 -2.49 -8.34
CA SER A 536 15.72 -2.44 -6.96
C SER A 536 17.14 -1.93 -6.86
N THR A 537 17.50 -1.30 -5.73
CA THR A 537 18.93 -1.17 -5.37
C THR A 537 19.48 -2.55 -5.03
N GLY A 538 20.68 -2.87 -5.53
CA GLY A 538 21.22 -4.23 -5.50
C GLY A 538 20.41 -5.19 -6.37
N SER A 539 20.44 -6.48 -6.05
CA SER A 539 19.70 -7.54 -6.76
C SER A 539 18.95 -8.47 -5.82
N THR A 540 18.11 -9.35 -6.36
CA THR A 540 17.42 -10.38 -5.55
C THR A 540 18.37 -11.46 -5.02
N PHE A 541 19.65 -11.44 -5.43
CA PHE A 541 20.69 -12.34 -4.94
C PHE A 541 21.64 -11.65 -3.94
N THR A 542 21.57 -10.33 -3.78
CA THR A 542 22.46 -9.59 -2.87
C THR A 542 21.76 -9.20 -1.56
N GLU A 543 22.58 -9.01 -0.53
CA GLU A 543 22.21 -8.35 0.72
C GLU A 543 23.27 -7.32 1.12
N GLY A 544 22.85 -6.26 1.79
CA GLY A 544 23.72 -5.25 2.39
C GLY A 544 23.49 -3.84 1.85
N ASN A 545 24.44 -2.95 2.09
CA ASN A 545 24.36 -1.58 1.60
C ASN A 545 24.59 -1.49 0.07
N HIS A 546 23.56 -1.13 -0.68
CA HIS A 546 23.60 -1.00 -2.13
C HIS A 546 23.74 0.45 -2.62
N MET A 547 23.85 1.39 -1.70
CA MET A 547 23.87 2.82 -1.98
C MET A 547 24.80 3.56 -1.00
N TYR A 548 25.86 4.15 -1.56
CA TYR A 548 26.76 5.04 -0.85
C TYR A 548 26.31 6.49 -1.05
N MET A 549 26.30 7.27 0.03
CA MET A 549 26.17 8.73 0.01
C MET A 549 27.19 9.32 0.97
N ASP A 550 27.91 10.34 0.53
CA ASP A 550 28.88 11.06 1.36
C ASP A 550 28.15 11.91 2.42
N ALA A 551 28.21 11.46 3.67
CA ALA A 551 27.61 12.15 4.81
C ALA A 551 28.22 13.55 5.07
N ASN A 552 29.43 13.81 4.59
CA ASN A 552 30.12 15.09 4.80
C ASN A 552 29.75 16.17 3.77
N TYR A 553 29.01 15.81 2.72
CA TYR A 553 28.57 16.79 1.73
C TYR A 553 27.57 17.79 2.35
N LYS A 554 27.87 19.09 2.27
CA LYS A 554 27.09 20.14 2.95
C LYS A 554 25.61 20.18 2.53
N ASN A 555 25.31 19.95 1.26
CA ASN A 555 23.94 20.02 0.74
C ASN A 555 23.34 18.63 0.55
N GLN A 556 23.06 17.95 1.68
CA GLN A 556 22.49 16.60 1.70
C GLN A 556 21.17 16.50 0.93
N ARG A 557 20.31 17.53 0.99
CA ARG A 557 19.01 17.52 0.29
C ARG A 557 19.21 17.48 -1.22
N ALA A 558 20.07 18.33 -1.77
CA ALA A 558 20.34 18.34 -3.22
C ALA A 558 20.96 17.03 -3.70
N LEU A 559 21.88 16.42 -2.91
CA LEU A 559 22.45 15.12 -3.27
C LEU A 559 21.38 14.02 -3.34
N LYS A 560 20.48 13.97 -2.35
CA LYS A 560 19.37 13.02 -2.32
C LYS A 560 18.41 13.23 -3.49
N ASP A 561 18.03 14.48 -3.79
CA ASP A 561 17.13 14.81 -4.89
C ASP A 561 17.71 14.39 -6.25
N VAL A 562 19.01 14.65 -6.49
CA VAL A 562 19.69 14.25 -7.74
C VAL A 562 19.81 12.72 -7.85
N LEU A 563 20.14 12.03 -6.76
CA LEU A 563 20.20 10.57 -6.73
C LEU A 563 18.84 9.93 -7.00
N LEU A 564 17.81 10.44 -6.33
CA LEU A 564 16.45 9.96 -6.51
C LEU A 564 15.96 10.19 -7.94
N TYR A 565 16.22 11.36 -8.49
CA TYR A 565 15.90 11.65 -9.89
C TYR A 565 16.61 10.70 -10.86
N ALA A 566 17.90 10.42 -10.65
CA ALA A 566 18.63 9.46 -11.48
C ALA A 566 18.02 8.05 -11.41
N LEU A 567 17.61 7.61 -10.21
CA LEU A 567 16.90 6.34 -10.00
C LEU A 567 15.53 6.32 -10.68
N GLU A 568 14.76 7.41 -10.58
CA GLU A 568 13.45 7.54 -11.24
C GLU A 568 13.55 7.58 -12.76
N GLN A 569 14.64 8.10 -13.32
CA GLN A 569 14.91 8.03 -14.76
C GLN A 569 15.19 6.60 -15.21
N GLU A 570 16.04 5.87 -14.49
CA GLU A 570 16.27 4.44 -14.75
C GLU A 570 14.97 3.62 -14.63
N PHE A 571 14.14 3.92 -13.63
CA PHE A 571 12.83 3.29 -13.44
C PHE A 571 11.88 3.57 -14.60
N SER A 572 11.84 4.83 -15.03
CA SER A 572 10.98 5.29 -16.12
C SER A 572 11.37 4.69 -17.47
N LEU A 573 12.65 4.61 -17.77
CA LEU A 573 13.17 4.07 -19.03
C LEU A 573 12.96 2.56 -19.17
N LYS A 574 12.87 1.83 -18.06
CA LYS A 574 12.82 0.37 -18.05
C LYS A 574 11.41 -0.22 -17.89
N GLU A 575 10.37 0.60 -17.91
CA GLU A 575 8.95 0.19 -17.81
C GLU A 575 8.67 -0.71 -16.59
N ALA A 576 9.32 -0.42 -15.46
CA ALA A 576 9.05 -1.14 -14.22
C ALA A 576 7.74 -0.65 -13.56
N SER A 577 7.05 -1.54 -12.87
CA SER A 577 5.84 -1.21 -12.11
C SER A 577 6.10 -0.92 -10.62
N LYS A 578 7.29 -1.28 -10.14
CA LYS A 578 7.72 -1.11 -8.75
C LYS A 578 9.19 -0.71 -8.64
N MET A 579 9.49 0.23 -7.76
CA MET A 579 10.87 0.56 -7.36
C MET A 579 11.07 0.21 -5.88
N VAL A 580 12.17 -0.45 -5.55
CA VAL A 580 12.50 -0.88 -4.18
C VAL A 580 13.92 -0.43 -3.83
N LEU A 581 14.03 0.59 -2.98
CA LEU A 581 15.30 0.96 -2.36
C LEU A 581 15.40 0.14 -1.07
N ARG A 582 16.31 -0.82 -0.97
CA ARG A 582 16.32 -1.82 0.10
C ARG A 582 17.58 -1.81 0.97
N ASP A 583 17.48 -2.53 2.08
CA ASP A 583 18.54 -2.88 3.03
C ASP A 583 19.08 -1.70 3.87
N PHE A 584 18.25 -0.66 4.04
CA PHE A 584 18.49 0.44 4.97
C PHE A 584 18.32 -0.01 6.42
N LEU A 585 19.08 0.57 7.35
CA LEU A 585 18.86 0.32 8.77
C LEU A 585 17.54 0.95 9.21
N LYS A 586 16.77 0.21 10.01
CA LYS A 586 15.52 0.70 10.59
C LYS A 586 15.78 1.94 11.45
N GLY A 587 14.98 2.99 11.25
CA GLY A 587 15.09 4.25 12.01
C GLY A 587 16.17 5.22 11.50
N ASP A 588 16.71 5.00 10.30
CA ASP A 588 17.57 5.99 9.65
C ASP A 588 16.80 7.29 9.34
N THR A 589 17.51 8.42 9.31
CA THR A 589 17.02 9.77 9.03
C THR A 589 16.38 9.95 7.66
N LEU A 590 16.46 8.95 6.79
CA LEU A 590 15.95 8.97 5.42
C LEU A 590 14.44 8.70 5.33
N GLY A 591 13.81 8.10 6.35
CA GLY A 591 12.41 7.67 6.29
C GLY A 591 11.43 8.78 5.90
N ASN A 592 11.48 9.93 6.59
CA ASN A 592 10.60 11.06 6.31
C ASN A 592 10.84 11.67 4.92
N TYR A 593 12.10 11.70 4.47
CA TYR A 593 12.44 12.19 3.13
C TYR A 593 11.79 11.31 2.05
N PHE A 594 11.88 9.99 2.18
CA PHE A 594 11.29 9.07 1.20
C PHE A 594 9.76 9.06 1.26
N LEU A 595 9.14 9.17 2.45
CA LEU A 595 7.69 9.38 2.58
C LEU A 595 7.24 10.66 1.85
N ASP A 596 7.95 11.77 2.04
CA ASP A 596 7.70 13.05 1.38
C ASP A 596 7.80 12.94 -0.16
N LYS A 597 8.67 12.04 -0.65
CA LYS A 597 8.83 11.69 -2.08
C LYS A 597 7.95 10.53 -2.57
N GLY A 598 6.95 10.11 -1.80
CA GLY A 598 5.95 9.13 -2.24
C GLY A 598 6.39 7.66 -2.21
N TYR A 599 7.33 7.30 -1.32
CA TYR A 599 7.70 5.91 -1.02
C TYR A 599 7.00 5.44 0.26
N LEU A 600 6.54 4.18 0.28
CA LEU A 600 6.13 3.48 1.51
C LEU A 600 7.38 2.93 2.21
N ILE A 601 7.38 2.93 3.53
CA ILE A 601 8.39 2.21 4.31
C ILE A 601 7.86 0.81 4.59
N ILE A 602 8.63 -0.20 4.20
CA ILE A 602 8.30 -1.62 4.36
C ILE A 602 9.40 -2.29 5.17
N GLU A 603 9.01 -3.13 6.13
CA GLU A 603 9.97 -3.95 6.86
C GLU A 603 10.63 -4.98 5.94
N MET A 604 11.96 -5.06 6.00
CA MET A 604 12.74 -6.07 5.29
C MET A 604 13.14 -7.20 6.24
N PRO A 605 13.43 -8.40 5.70
CA PRO A 605 14.09 -9.45 6.45
C PRO A 605 15.32 -8.93 7.21
N GLN A 606 15.43 -9.29 8.50
CA GLN A 606 16.55 -8.86 9.34
C GLN A 606 17.86 -9.47 8.80
N THR A 607 18.97 -8.75 8.91
CA THR A 607 20.30 -9.31 8.59
C THR A 607 20.97 -9.80 9.86
N ALA A 608 21.65 -10.95 9.79
CA ALA A 608 22.45 -11.48 10.89
C ALA A 608 23.94 -11.48 10.52
N ILE A 609 24.77 -10.84 11.35
CA ILE A 609 26.22 -10.75 11.13
C ILE A 609 26.95 -11.27 12.37
N PHE A 610 27.94 -12.12 12.16
CA PHE A 610 28.79 -12.66 13.22
C PHE A 610 30.21 -12.12 13.10
N GLU A 611 30.75 -11.66 14.24
CA GLU A 611 32.09 -11.04 14.37
C GLU A 611 32.81 -11.52 15.64
N ALA A 612 32.19 -12.43 16.41
CA ALA A 612 32.65 -12.80 17.74
C ALA A 612 33.68 -13.95 17.70
N PHE A 613 34.83 -13.70 17.08
CA PHE A 613 35.89 -14.70 16.89
C PHE A 613 36.89 -14.84 18.05
N ASP A 614 36.61 -14.25 19.21
CA ASP A 614 37.49 -14.28 20.39
C ASP A 614 37.38 -15.59 21.19
N PHE A 615 37.66 -16.71 20.54
CA PHE A 615 37.72 -18.05 21.14
C PHE A 615 38.85 -18.88 20.50
N THR A 616 39.38 -19.84 21.25
CA THR A 616 40.54 -20.67 20.88
C THR A 616 40.17 -22.02 20.31
N ALA A 617 39.26 -22.74 20.96
CA ALA A 617 38.74 -24.04 20.51
C ALA A 617 37.21 -24.04 20.46
N SER A 618 36.61 -25.08 19.87
CA SER A 618 35.15 -25.26 19.81
C SER A 618 34.49 -25.20 21.19
N ASP A 619 35.17 -25.74 22.20
CA ASP A 619 34.66 -25.83 23.57
C ASP A 619 34.67 -24.47 24.29
N ASP A 620 35.53 -23.54 23.84
CA ASP A 620 35.62 -22.18 24.36
C ASP A 620 34.61 -21.23 23.70
N PHE A 621 33.94 -21.66 22.63
CA PHE A 621 32.96 -20.84 21.89
C PHE A 621 31.84 -20.32 22.80
N GLU A 622 31.48 -21.08 23.83
CA GLU A 622 30.45 -20.67 24.78
C GLU A 622 30.80 -19.37 25.54
N ASN A 623 32.08 -18.99 25.60
CA ASN A 623 32.55 -17.82 26.33
C ASN A 623 32.28 -16.51 25.57
N VAL A 624 32.13 -16.55 24.24
CA VAL A 624 31.74 -15.39 23.43
C VAL A 624 30.23 -15.20 23.32
N LEU A 625 29.44 -16.13 23.89
CA LEU A 625 27.98 -16.12 23.84
C LEU A 625 27.35 -15.45 25.05
N THR A 626 26.18 -14.84 24.84
CA THR A 626 25.32 -14.39 25.95
C THR A 626 24.87 -15.57 26.82
N LYS A 627 24.50 -15.34 28.09
CA LYS A 627 23.99 -16.39 28.99
C LYS A 627 22.88 -17.26 28.37
N ARG A 628 21.97 -16.64 27.61
CA ARG A 628 20.87 -17.35 26.92
C ARG A 628 21.38 -18.18 25.75
N SER A 629 22.22 -17.59 24.89
CA SER A 629 22.82 -18.28 23.74
C SER A 629 23.71 -19.44 24.17
N LYS A 630 24.47 -19.26 25.26
CA LYS A 630 25.31 -20.30 25.89
C LYS A 630 24.51 -21.56 26.28
N ARG A 631 23.34 -21.39 26.90
CA ARG A 631 22.45 -22.51 27.23
C ARG A 631 21.99 -23.26 25.98
N HIS A 632 21.63 -22.53 24.93
CA HIS A 632 21.26 -23.15 23.66
C HIS A 632 22.44 -23.91 23.06
N PHE A 633 23.60 -23.28 22.94
CA PHE A 633 24.79 -23.91 22.39
C PHE A 633 25.11 -25.25 23.10
N LYS A 634 25.11 -25.28 24.44
CA LYS A 634 25.36 -26.50 25.24
C LYS A 634 24.37 -27.63 24.99
N ASN A 635 23.11 -27.31 24.75
CA ASN A 635 22.04 -28.30 24.67
C ASN A 635 21.73 -28.72 23.23
N ASP A 636 21.88 -27.80 22.29
CA ASP A 636 21.34 -27.89 20.94
C ASP A 636 22.41 -28.05 19.85
N ILE A 637 23.69 -27.75 20.15
CA ILE A 637 24.77 -27.66 19.15
C ILE A 637 25.98 -28.50 19.57
N LEU A 638 26.55 -28.22 20.75
CA LEU A 638 27.75 -28.88 21.24
C LEU A 638 27.64 -30.42 21.30
N PRO A 639 26.52 -31.02 21.76
CA PRO A 639 26.38 -32.49 21.81
C PRO A 639 26.37 -33.18 20.44
N TYR A 640 26.20 -32.41 19.36
CA TYR A 640 26.00 -32.90 18.01
C TYR A 640 27.13 -32.44 17.05
N ILE A 641 28.23 -31.92 17.59
CA ILE A 641 29.32 -31.36 16.79
C ILE A 641 29.95 -32.39 15.85
N ASP A 642 30.03 -33.65 16.31
CA ASP A 642 30.60 -34.78 15.58
C ASP A 642 29.53 -35.66 14.90
N THR A 643 28.28 -35.18 14.79
CA THR A 643 27.19 -35.95 14.16
C THR A 643 27.41 -36.17 12.66
N TYR A 644 28.10 -35.25 11.99
CA TYR A 644 28.32 -35.29 10.54
C TYR A 644 29.80 -35.17 10.22
N GLU A 645 30.25 -35.86 9.17
CA GLU A 645 31.59 -35.65 8.62
C GLU A 645 31.58 -34.36 7.79
N ILE A 646 32.40 -33.38 8.16
CA ILE A 646 32.46 -32.08 7.50
C ILE A 646 33.64 -32.02 6.52
N LYS A 647 33.35 -31.70 5.26
CA LYS A 647 34.37 -31.43 4.22
C LYS A 647 34.17 -30.06 3.62
N ILE A 648 35.26 -29.36 3.32
CA ILE A 648 35.22 -28.09 2.60
C ILE A 648 36.00 -28.26 1.32
N LYS A 649 35.36 -27.92 0.21
CA LYS A 649 35.93 -28.00 -1.13
C LYS A 649 35.87 -26.65 -1.81
N GLU A 650 36.88 -26.37 -2.63
CA GLU A 650 36.88 -25.24 -3.55
C GLU A 650 36.18 -25.58 -4.87
N GLN A 651 36.05 -26.88 -5.18
CA GLN A 651 35.36 -27.38 -6.35
C GLN A 651 34.72 -28.74 -6.06
N LEU A 652 33.46 -28.91 -6.46
CA LEU A 652 32.68 -30.14 -6.40
C LEU A 652 32.81 -30.92 -7.73
N SER A 653 32.78 -32.25 -7.67
CA SER A 653 32.58 -33.06 -8.89
C SER A 653 31.17 -32.86 -9.46
N ASP A 654 30.94 -33.26 -10.71
CA ASP A 654 29.61 -33.13 -11.34
C ASP A 654 28.52 -33.86 -10.54
N SER A 655 28.83 -35.06 -10.01
CA SER A 655 27.90 -35.82 -9.15
C SER A 655 27.62 -35.14 -7.82
N GLU A 656 28.64 -34.55 -7.18
CA GLU A 656 28.49 -33.82 -5.93
C GLU A 656 27.69 -32.53 -6.13
N LEU A 657 27.92 -31.83 -7.24
CA LEU A 657 27.20 -30.60 -7.58
C LEU A 657 25.72 -30.87 -7.86
N GLN A 658 25.43 -31.96 -8.58
CA GLN A 658 24.05 -32.40 -8.82
C GLN A 658 23.34 -32.69 -7.49
N LYS A 659 23.98 -33.45 -6.60
CA LYS A 659 23.44 -33.73 -5.25
C LYS A 659 23.25 -32.45 -4.44
N ALA A 660 24.21 -31.52 -4.49
CA ALA A 660 24.14 -30.24 -3.80
C ALA A 660 22.95 -29.38 -4.28
N TYR A 661 22.63 -29.43 -5.57
CA TYR A 661 21.46 -28.77 -6.14
C TYR A 661 20.15 -29.41 -5.70
N GLU A 662 20.06 -30.74 -5.67
CA GLU A 662 18.89 -31.46 -5.13
C GLU A 662 18.63 -31.08 -3.67
N LEU A 663 19.68 -31.02 -2.85
CA LEU A 663 19.58 -30.58 -1.46
C LEU A 663 19.12 -29.11 -1.35
N PHE A 664 19.54 -28.23 -2.27
CA PHE A 664 19.03 -26.87 -2.34
C PHE A 664 17.54 -26.82 -2.68
N LEU A 665 17.08 -27.64 -3.64
CA LEU A 665 15.67 -27.72 -4.02
C LEU A 665 14.80 -28.14 -2.83
N ASN A 666 15.22 -29.12 -2.05
CA ASN A 666 14.53 -29.53 -0.81
C ASN A 666 14.34 -28.35 0.17
N VAL A 667 15.33 -27.48 0.31
CA VAL A 667 15.20 -26.27 1.15
C VAL A 667 14.27 -25.25 0.50
N LYS A 668 14.39 -25.04 -0.81
CA LYS A 668 13.63 -24.03 -1.57
C LYS A 668 12.13 -24.36 -1.62
N GLU A 669 11.77 -25.61 -1.91
CA GLU A 669 10.38 -26.08 -2.02
C GLU A 669 9.64 -25.99 -0.69
N ASN A 670 10.35 -26.10 0.43
CA ASN A 670 9.78 -26.06 1.78
C ASN A 670 9.93 -24.69 2.48
N ASN A 671 10.35 -23.64 1.77
CA ASN A 671 10.59 -22.33 2.36
C ASN A 671 10.00 -21.18 1.52
N LEU A 672 8.78 -20.79 1.86
CA LEU A 672 8.09 -19.63 1.29
C LEU A 672 8.23 -18.35 2.14
N ALA A 673 9.11 -18.33 3.15
CA ALA A 673 9.31 -17.12 3.97
C ALA A 673 9.89 -15.97 3.15
N ILE A 674 10.70 -16.27 2.14
CA ILE A 674 11.09 -15.34 1.06
C ILE A 674 10.71 -16.01 -0.25
N ASN A 675 9.55 -15.65 -0.81
CA ASN A 675 9.03 -16.28 -2.01
C ASN A 675 9.66 -15.66 -3.28
N ASN A 676 10.91 -16.01 -3.57
CA ASN A 676 11.58 -15.70 -4.84
C ASN A 676 11.44 -16.84 -5.86
N PHE A 677 11.90 -16.63 -7.09
CA PHE A 677 12.01 -17.69 -8.09
C PHE A 677 13.12 -18.68 -7.73
N THR A 678 12.94 -19.94 -8.09
CA THR A 678 13.96 -20.98 -7.91
C THR A 678 15.13 -20.70 -8.86
N TYR A 679 16.36 -20.75 -8.35
CA TYR A 679 17.56 -20.59 -9.16
C TYR A 679 17.83 -21.85 -9.98
N ALA A 680 18.28 -21.67 -11.23
CA ALA A 680 18.60 -22.78 -12.12
C ALA A 680 19.93 -23.45 -11.76
N PHE A 681 20.10 -24.73 -12.13
CA PHE A 681 21.33 -25.49 -11.92
C PHE A 681 22.60 -24.78 -12.43
N GLY A 682 22.50 -24.04 -13.54
CA GLY A 682 23.64 -23.29 -14.09
C GLY A 682 24.26 -22.26 -13.12
N LEU A 683 23.53 -21.79 -12.10
CA LEU A 683 24.09 -20.90 -11.07
C LEU A 683 25.11 -21.66 -10.23
N PHE A 684 24.79 -22.91 -9.90
CA PHE A 684 25.61 -23.81 -9.12
C PHE A 684 26.87 -24.20 -9.91
N GLU A 685 26.75 -24.44 -11.22
CA GLU A 685 27.91 -24.61 -12.10
C GLU A 685 28.78 -23.35 -12.15
N ALA A 686 28.18 -22.16 -12.20
CA ALA A 686 28.91 -20.91 -12.22
C ALA A 686 29.65 -20.65 -10.89
N MET A 687 29.01 -20.94 -9.74
CA MET A 687 29.67 -20.89 -8.43
C MET A 687 30.83 -21.89 -8.38
N ASN A 688 30.65 -23.12 -8.86
CA ASN A 688 31.67 -24.18 -8.85
C ASN A 688 32.90 -23.87 -9.72
N LYS A 689 32.78 -22.97 -10.68
CA LYS A 689 33.88 -22.51 -11.55
C LYS A 689 34.60 -21.28 -11.01
N ASN A 690 34.12 -20.68 -9.92
CA ASN A 690 34.63 -19.41 -9.41
C ASN A 690 35.39 -19.60 -8.08
N ASN A 691 36.67 -19.24 -8.09
CA ASN A 691 37.61 -19.43 -6.96
C ASN A 691 37.24 -18.65 -5.68
N ASN A 692 36.30 -17.71 -5.74
CA ASN A 692 35.79 -17.00 -4.57
C ASN A 692 34.68 -17.78 -3.84
N TRP A 693 34.25 -18.93 -4.35
CA TRP A 693 33.27 -19.79 -3.71
C TRP A 693 33.93 -21.02 -3.09
N SER A 694 33.44 -21.41 -1.92
CA SER A 694 33.80 -22.66 -1.24
C SER A 694 32.51 -23.37 -0.81
N PHE A 695 32.56 -24.70 -0.76
CA PHE A 695 31.40 -25.56 -0.49
C PHE A 695 31.64 -26.35 0.79
N LEU A 696 30.89 -26.03 1.84
CA LEU A 696 30.92 -26.79 3.10
C LEU A 696 29.90 -27.91 3.01
N GLN A 697 30.37 -29.15 2.96
CA GLN A 697 29.57 -30.37 2.88
C GLN A 697 29.44 -30.99 4.27
N ALA A 698 28.23 -31.42 4.62
CA ALA A 698 27.98 -32.35 5.72
C ALA A 698 27.61 -33.70 5.12
N LEU A 699 28.38 -34.72 5.49
CA LEU A 699 28.20 -36.10 5.04
C LEU A 699 27.67 -36.95 6.20
N ASP A 700 26.80 -37.91 5.89
CA ASP A 700 26.39 -38.94 6.83
C ASP A 700 27.59 -39.85 7.13
N PRO A 701 27.94 -40.08 8.41
CA PRO A 701 29.15 -40.82 8.79
C PRO A 701 29.09 -42.32 8.45
N LEU A 702 27.91 -42.90 8.19
CA LEU A 702 27.75 -44.32 7.92
C LEU A 702 27.91 -44.67 6.43
N ASN A 703 27.37 -43.83 5.55
CA ASN A 703 27.37 -44.09 4.10
C ASN A 703 28.14 -43.04 3.28
N HIS A 704 28.67 -41.99 3.92
CA HIS A 704 29.38 -40.86 3.31
C HIS A 704 28.57 -40.09 2.26
N GLU A 705 27.24 -40.20 2.28
CA GLU A 705 26.36 -39.45 1.40
C GLU A 705 26.25 -37.99 1.87
N MET A 706 26.23 -37.05 0.94
CA MET A 706 25.99 -35.64 1.25
C MET A 706 24.54 -35.42 1.68
N VAL A 707 24.38 -35.00 2.94
CA VAL A 707 23.08 -34.68 3.54
C VAL A 707 22.86 -33.18 3.71
N GLY A 708 23.94 -32.39 3.69
CA GLY A 708 23.88 -30.93 3.74
C GLY A 708 25.02 -30.26 3.00
N VAL A 709 24.79 -29.04 2.51
CA VAL A 709 25.77 -28.24 1.80
C VAL A 709 25.53 -26.75 2.04
N VAL A 710 26.60 -25.97 2.22
CA VAL A 710 26.56 -24.50 2.27
C VAL A 710 27.44 -23.94 1.17
N PHE A 711 26.89 -23.02 0.39
CA PHE A 711 27.56 -22.30 -0.68
C PHE A 711 28.07 -20.98 -0.10
N CYS A 712 29.37 -20.91 0.17
CA CYS A 712 29.97 -19.78 0.85
C CYS A 712 30.79 -18.92 -0.11
N TYR A 713 30.55 -17.62 -0.09
CA TYR A 713 31.34 -16.64 -0.83
C TYR A 713 32.42 -16.02 0.08
N LYS A 714 33.65 -15.92 -0.42
CA LYS A 714 34.79 -15.28 0.25
C LYS A 714 34.89 -13.82 -0.20
N ASN A 715 34.59 -12.89 0.70
CA ASN A 715 34.80 -11.46 0.44
C ASN A 715 36.21 -11.07 0.88
N GLY A 716 37.09 -10.80 -0.10
CA GLY A 716 38.48 -10.44 0.16
C GLY A 716 38.66 -8.99 0.64
N THR A 717 37.64 -8.14 0.48
CA THR A 717 37.70 -6.72 0.85
C THR A 717 37.52 -6.50 2.35
N ASN A 718 36.59 -7.22 2.98
CA ASN A 718 36.31 -7.13 4.42
C ASN A 718 36.65 -8.42 5.18
N ASN A 719 37.41 -9.30 4.55
CA ASN A 719 37.88 -10.57 5.10
C ASN A 719 36.74 -11.40 5.72
N SER A 720 35.66 -11.63 4.95
CA SER A 720 34.46 -12.32 5.44
C SER A 720 34.12 -13.60 4.65
N PHE A 721 33.54 -14.59 5.35
CA PHE A 721 33.14 -15.88 4.79
C PHE A 721 31.63 -16.06 4.88
N ASN A 722 30.93 -15.92 3.76
CA ASN A 722 29.50 -15.62 3.76
C ASN A 722 28.68 -16.77 3.18
N PRO A 723 27.90 -17.50 4.00
CA PRO A 723 26.97 -18.52 3.51
C PRO A 723 25.80 -17.86 2.75
N ILE A 724 25.79 -17.99 1.42
CA ILE A 724 24.77 -17.37 0.55
C ILE A 724 23.58 -18.30 0.31
N LEU A 725 23.85 -19.57 -0.02
CA LEU A 725 22.83 -20.59 -0.24
C LEU A 725 23.10 -21.82 0.64
N ILE A 726 22.04 -22.57 0.96
CA ILE A 726 22.12 -23.80 1.73
C ILE A 726 21.22 -24.87 1.10
N GLY A 727 21.71 -26.10 1.10
CA GLY A 727 20.95 -27.29 0.75
C GLY A 727 20.98 -28.30 1.89
N MET A 728 19.87 -28.97 2.15
CA MET A 728 19.74 -29.97 3.20
C MET A 728 18.75 -31.06 2.82
N SER A 729 18.95 -32.27 3.35
CA SER A 729 18.01 -33.37 3.18
C SER A 729 16.71 -33.12 3.96
N ASP A 730 15.58 -33.49 3.36
CA ASP A 730 14.28 -33.53 4.05
C ASP A 730 14.04 -34.87 4.78
N SER A 731 14.80 -35.91 4.44
CA SER A 731 14.69 -37.24 5.08
C SER A 731 15.38 -37.33 6.45
N ASP A 732 16.15 -36.32 6.83
CA ASP A 732 16.85 -36.29 8.11
C ASP A 732 15.86 -36.04 9.27
N GLN A 733 15.65 -37.06 10.11
CA GLN A 733 14.83 -36.97 11.33
C GLN A 733 15.28 -35.85 12.28
N HIS A 734 16.52 -35.37 12.11
CA HIS A 734 17.18 -34.31 12.85
C HIS A 734 17.52 -33.08 11.98
N ARG A 735 16.73 -32.76 10.94
CA ARG A 735 16.93 -31.59 10.06
C ARG A 735 17.35 -30.28 10.76
N LEU A 736 16.79 -29.99 11.94
CA LEU A 736 17.16 -28.81 12.72
C LEU A 736 18.59 -28.89 13.28
N ILE A 737 19.03 -30.08 13.69
CA ILE A 737 20.41 -30.35 14.13
C ILE A 737 21.36 -30.17 12.95
N LEU A 738 21.05 -30.76 11.79
CA LEU A 738 21.83 -30.56 10.57
C LEU A 738 22.01 -29.06 10.25
N TYR A 739 20.92 -28.29 10.25
CA TYR A 739 20.99 -26.84 10.01
C TYR A 739 21.90 -26.11 10.99
N ARG A 740 21.77 -26.40 12.30
CA ARG A 740 22.60 -25.81 13.35
C ARG A 740 24.08 -26.18 13.18
N GLN A 741 24.37 -27.42 12.81
CA GLN A 741 25.73 -27.87 12.54
C GLN A 741 26.31 -27.17 11.32
N LEU A 742 25.58 -27.05 10.21
CA LEU A 742 26.05 -26.32 9.04
C LEU A 742 26.40 -24.85 9.39
N LEU A 743 25.59 -24.18 10.20
CA LEU A 743 25.89 -22.81 10.67
C LEU A 743 27.13 -22.77 11.57
N PHE A 744 27.23 -23.68 12.55
CA PHE A 744 28.34 -23.66 13.51
C PHE A 744 29.67 -24.07 12.87
N GLN A 745 29.65 -25.07 11.99
CA GLN A 745 30.83 -25.50 11.23
C GLN A 745 31.33 -24.42 10.28
N THR A 746 30.43 -23.57 9.75
CA THR A 746 30.82 -22.36 9.02
C THR A 746 31.62 -21.39 9.90
N ILE A 747 31.25 -21.22 11.18
CA ILE A 747 31.99 -20.39 12.15
C ILE A 747 33.37 -20.98 12.43
N LEU A 748 33.45 -22.28 12.69
CA LEU A 748 34.71 -22.95 12.99
C LEU A 748 35.70 -22.86 11.83
N TYR A 749 35.22 -23.06 10.60
CA TYR A 749 36.05 -22.87 9.42
C TYR A 749 36.48 -21.42 9.25
N ALA A 750 35.55 -20.47 9.36
CA ALA A 750 35.87 -19.05 9.25
C ALA A 750 36.96 -18.65 10.25
N LYS A 751 36.88 -19.15 11.49
CA LYS A 751 37.90 -18.94 12.52
C LYS A 751 39.25 -19.56 12.14
N LYS A 752 39.25 -20.82 11.69
CA LYS A 752 40.46 -21.55 11.30
C LYS A 752 41.22 -20.83 10.19
N GLU A 753 40.51 -20.28 9.22
CA GLU A 753 41.07 -19.54 8.08
C GLU A 753 41.26 -18.04 8.36
N ASN A 754 41.09 -17.59 9.60
CA ASN A 754 41.28 -16.20 10.05
C ASN A 754 40.39 -15.15 9.36
N PHE A 755 39.15 -15.52 9.01
CA PHE A 755 38.13 -14.56 8.63
C PHE A 755 37.66 -13.76 9.85
N GLU A 756 37.30 -12.50 9.65
CA GLU A 756 36.90 -11.57 10.72
C GLU A 756 35.38 -11.46 10.86
N LYS A 757 34.63 -11.90 9.84
CA LYS A 757 33.21 -11.64 9.72
C LYS A 757 32.48 -12.74 8.94
N ILE A 758 31.21 -12.95 9.28
CA ILE A 758 30.27 -13.80 8.54
C ILE A 758 28.96 -13.05 8.37
N TYR A 759 28.52 -12.86 7.13
CA TYR A 759 27.14 -12.47 6.82
C TYR A 759 26.29 -13.73 6.70
N PHE A 760 25.47 -14.01 7.71
CA PHE A 760 24.71 -15.26 7.78
C PHE A 760 23.49 -15.31 6.86
N GLY A 761 23.15 -14.23 6.16
CA GLY A 761 21.92 -14.12 5.39
C GLY A 761 20.71 -13.66 6.22
N VAL A 762 19.56 -13.53 5.56
CA VAL A 762 18.35 -12.90 6.12
C VAL A 762 17.27 -13.81 6.71
N SER A 763 17.40 -15.13 6.60
CA SER A 763 16.39 -16.10 7.10
C SER A 763 16.79 -16.71 8.46
N ALA A 764 15.88 -17.47 9.11
CA ALA A 764 16.19 -18.26 10.31
C ALA A 764 16.95 -17.52 11.44
N ILE A 765 16.62 -16.25 11.65
CA ILE A 765 17.34 -15.31 12.52
C ILE A 765 17.47 -15.80 13.97
N PHE A 766 16.46 -16.52 14.46
CA PHE A 766 16.47 -17.08 15.80
C PHE A 766 17.63 -18.05 16.02
N GLU A 767 17.94 -18.92 15.05
CA GLU A 767 19.05 -19.88 15.17
C GLU A 767 20.42 -19.18 15.07
N LYS A 768 20.53 -18.19 14.18
CA LYS A 768 21.76 -17.39 14.01
C LYS A 768 22.09 -16.57 15.27
N ARG A 769 21.07 -16.01 15.92
CA ARG A 769 21.22 -15.29 17.21
C ARG A 769 21.70 -16.20 18.34
N LYS A 770 21.29 -17.48 18.36
CA LYS A 770 21.80 -18.46 19.34
C LYS A 770 23.29 -18.73 19.18
N LEU A 771 23.82 -18.58 17.96
CA LEU A 771 25.25 -18.68 17.66
C LEU A 771 26.00 -17.35 17.86
N GLY A 772 25.38 -16.34 18.48
CA GLY A 772 26.07 -15.08 18.81
C GLY A 772 26.08 -14.04 17.69
N ALA A 773 25.37 -14.27 16.57
CA ALA A 773 25.23 -13.26 15.54
C ALA A 773 24.44 -12.04 16.06
N LYS A 774 24.93 -10.83 15.73
CA LYS A 774 24.20 -9.58 15.91
C LYS A 774 23.12 -9.48 14.82
N VAL A 775 21.94 -9.01 15.20
CA VAL A 775 20.80 -8.90 14.29
C VAL A 775 20.51 -7.42 14.05
N TYR A 776 20.35 -7.06 12.79
CA TYR A 776 20.05 -5.70 12.34
C TYR A 776 18.68 -5.68 11.68
N ASP A 777 17.82 -4.81 12.18
CA ASP A 777 16.52 -4.53 11.55
C ASP A 777 16.72 -3.69 10.29
N LYS A 778 16.06 -4.11 9.22
CA LYS A 778 16.17 -3.50 7.90
C LYS A 778 14.83 -2.99 7.42
N GLU A 779 14.87 -1.91 6.64
CA GLU A 779 13.71 -1.34 5.96
C GLU A 779 14.02 -1.14 4.48
N ALA A 780 12.96 -1.15 3.67
CA ALA A 780 12.99 -0.73 2.29
C ALA A 780 12.01 0.42 2.07
N TYR A 781 12.37 1.31 1.14
CA TYR A 781 11.51 2.35 0.61
C TYR A 781 10.97 1.86 -0.73
N VAL A 782 9.67 1.61 -0.76
CA VAL A 782 8.99 1.04 -1.92
C VAL A 782 8.10 2.08 -2.56
N GLN A 783 8.33 2.32 -3.84
CA GLN A 783 7.52 3.21 -4.66
C GLN A 783 6.78 2.37 -5.69
N LEU A 784 5.45 2.45 -5.65
CA LEU A 784 4.55 1.72 -6.55
C LEU A 784 3.93 2.69 -7.57
N ILE A 785 3.56 2.18 -8.76
CA ILE A 785 2.72 2.95 -9.70
C ILE A 785 1.30 3.08 -9.16
N ASP A 786 0.76 1.98 -8.62
CA ASP A 786 -0.54 1.92 -7.95
C ASP A 786 -0.47 0.92 -6.78
N HIS A 787 -1.49 0.90 -5.94
CA HIS A 787 -1.57 -0.01 -4.79
C HIS A 787 -2.52 -1.19 -5.05
N TYR A 788 -2.99 -1.37 -6.29
CA TYR A 788 -3.95 -2.42 -6.64
C TYR A 788 -3.38 -3.81 -6.35
N ALA A 789 -2.14 -4.08 -6.74
CA ALA A 789 -1.51 -5.38 -6.50
C ALA A 789 -1.37 -5.67 -4.99
N THR A 790 -1.00 -4.66 -4.19
CA THR A 790 -0.87 -4.77 -2.73
C THR A 790 -2.22 -5.02 -2.06
N ASP A 791 -3.27 -4.28 -2.43
CA ASP A 791 -4.61 -4.48 -1.86
C ASP A 791 -5.23 -5.80 -2.33
N PHE A 792 -4.94 -6.20 -3.57
CA PHE A 792 -5.36 -7.49 -4.07
C PHE A 792 -4.65 -8.64 -3.34
N LEU A 793 -3.39 -8.49 -2.91
CA LEU A 793 -2.73 -9.47 -2.04
C LEU A 793 -3.44 -9.63 -0.70
N GLU A 794 -3.99 -8.54 -0.13
CA GLU A 794 -4.79 -8.60 1.11
C GLU A 794 -6.06 -9.44 0.92
N SER A 795 -6.57 -9.61 -0.31
CA SER A 795 -7.71 -10.51 -0.58
C SER A 795 -7.40 -11.98 -0.30
N PHE A 796 -6.11 -12.36 -0.28
CA PHE A 796 -5.65 -13.74 0.00
C PHE A 796 -5.33 -14.02 1.46
N LYS A 797 -5.26 -12.98 2.32
CA LYS A 797 -5.30 -13.16 3.78
C LYS A 797 -6.68 -13.63 4.17
#